data_AF-A0A0Q5T295-F1
#
_entry.id   AF-A0A0Q5T295-F1
#
_cell.length_a   1.000
_cell.length_b   1.000
_cell.length_c   1.000
_cell.angle_alpha   90.00
_cell.angle_beta   90.00
_cell.angle_gamma   90.00
#
_symmetry.space_group_name_H-M   'P 1'
#
loop_
_entity.id
_entity.type
_entity.pdbx_description
1 polymer ?
#
loop_
_entity_poly.entity_id
_entity_poly.type
_entity_poly.pdbx_seq_one_letter_code
_entity_poly.pdbx_strand_id
1 'polypeptide(L)'
;MSCIPFSWALHGGHSSLKLAAPEAVSSSFVRQLPAIKRWQTLTNRRNILLAAACPVLFCDTRFRGAVGSYQSKCSNQSPSTTMSAEESSPDSEYTSAVLVDCRVTDLKENEMKQVDFDEDNRVLLVKQNDRLLAVGAKCTHYGAPLQTGALGLGRVRCPWHGACFNLENGDIEDFPGLDSLPCYRVEVGVEGQVLLRAKRSDLVNNKRLKNMVRRKPDDQRVFIVVGGGPSGAVAVETIRQEGFTGRLIFVCREDYLPYDRVKISKAMNLEIEQLRFRDEEFYKAYDIELWLGVAAEKLDTAQKELHCSNGYVVKYDKIYLATGCSAFRPPIPGVNLENVRTVRELADTKAILASITPESRVVCLGSSFIALEAAAGLVSKVQSVTVVGRENVPLKAAFGAEIGQRVLQLFEDNKVVMRMESGIAEIVGNEDGKVSEVVLVDDTRLPCDLLILGTGSKLNTQFLAKSGVKVNRNGSVDVTDFLESNVPDVYVGGDIANAHIHGLAHDRVTIGHYQLAQYHGRVAAINMCGGVKKLEAVPFFFTLIFGKGIRYAGHGSYKDVIIDGSMEDFKFVAYFINAADTVTAVASCGRDPIVAQFAELISQGKCLGRGQIENPATREDWTKKLGEPLPQVR
;
A
#
# COMPACT_ATOMS: atom_id res chain seq x y z
N MET A 1 -26.16 -10.47 1.04
CA MET A 1 -27.05 -10.61 -0.14
C MET A 1 -28.15 -9.56 -0.07
N SER A 2 -28.14 -8.57 -0.98
CA SER A 2 -29.32 -7.91 -1.56
C SER A 2 -28.86 -6.74 -2.46
N CYS A 3 -28.47 -7.06 -3.68
CA CYS A 3 -28.42 -6.09 -4.78
C CYS A 3 -29.84 -5.94 -5.32
N ILE A 4 -30.36 -4.72 -5.39
CA ILE A 4 -31.60 -4.41 -6.10
C ILE A 4 -31.23 -3.96 -7.54
N PRO A 5 -31.73 -4.62 -8.59
CA PRO A 5 -31.50 -4.22 -9.98
C PRO A 5 -32.57 -3.22 -10.44
N PHE A 6 -32.18 -2.17 -11.17
CA PHE A 6 -33.13 -1.33 -11.91
C PHE A 6 -33.15 -1.73 -13.39
N SER A 7 -34.31 -2.22 -13.82
CA SER A 7 -34.69 -2.46 -15.21
C SER A 7 -35.30 -1.20 -15.81
N TRP A 8 -34.89 -0.84 -17.02
CA TRP A 8 -35.56 0.19 -17.82
C TRP A 8 -36.81 -0.40 -18.48
N ALA A 9 -37.94 0.29 -18.34
CA ALA A 9 -39.14 0.04 -19.13
C ALA A 9 -39.53 1.32 -19.88
N LEU A 10 -39.45 1.25 -21.21
CA LEU A 10 -40.04 2.19 -22.15
C LEU A 10 -41.56 2.13 -22.06
N HIS A 11 -42.24 3.26 -21.86
CA HIS A 11 -43.63 3.49 -22.31
C HIS A 11 -43.76 4.93 -22.80
N GLY A 12 -44.13 5.09 -24.07
CA GLY A 12 -44.60 6.34 -24.64
C GLY A 12 -46.09 6.55 -24.39
N GLY A 13 -46.57 7.79 -24.50
CA GLY A 13 -48.00 8.11 -24.45
C GLY A 13 -48.34 9.57 -24.16
N HIS A 14 -48.36 10.36 -25.23
CA HIS A 14 -49.14 11.59 -25.53
C HIS A 14 -49.93 12.41 -24.47
N SER A 15 -49.83 13.74 -24.68
CA SER A 15 -50.83 14.83 -24.55
C SER A 15 -51.16 15.30 -23.12
N SER A 16 -51.38 16.58 -22.79
CA SER A 16 -51.89 17.75 -23.54
C SER A 16 -51.61 19.07 -22.79
N LEU A 17 -51.62 20.19 -23.53
CA LEU A 17 -51.52 21.59 -23.08
C LEU A 17 -52.40 21.99 -21.88
N LYS A 18 -51.93 22.99 -21.11
CA LYS A 18 -52.74 24.17 -20.73
C LYS A 18 -51.86 25.36 -20.30
N LEU A 19 -52.10 26.49 -20.98
CA LEU A 19 -51.63 27.85 -20.69
C LEU A 19 -52.34 28.44 -19.46
N ALA A 20 -51.62 29.24 -18.66
CA ALA A 20 -52.13 30.49 -18.06
C ALA A 20 -51.01 31.27 -17.33
N ALA A 21 -50.73 32.49 -17.81
CA ALA A 21 -50.31 33.70 -17.07
C ALA A 21 -51.49 34.70 -17.19
N PRO A 22 -51.55 35.93 -16.61
CA PRO A 22 -50.54 36.83 -16.02
C PRO A 22 -50.95 37.40 -14.63
N GLU A 23 -50.22 38.26 -13.88
CA GLU A 23 -49.95 39.71 -14.00
C GLU A 23 -48.96 40.11 -12.84
N ALA A 24 -47.86 40.85 -13.07
CA ALA A 24 -47.63 42.31 -12.91
C ALA A 24 -47.89 42.86 -11.47
N VAL A 25 -47.00 43.62 -10.79
CA VAL A 25 -46.67 45.06 -10.97
C VAL A 25 -45.60 45.47 -9.90
N SER A 26 -44.40 45.91 -10.33
CA SER A 26 -43.75 47.26 -10.15
C SER A 26 -42.79 47.43 -8.94
N SER A 27 -41.50 47.72 -9.19
CA SER A 27 -40.85 49.07 -9.21
C SER A 27 -40.44 49.56 -7.81
N SER A 28 -39.27 50.15 -7.50
CA SER A 28 -38.19 50.77 -8.29
C SER A 28 -37.18 51.43 -7.33
N PHE A 29 -35.95 51.70 -7.82
CA PHE A 29 -35.09 52.86 -7.49
C PHE A 29 -34.22 52.81 -6.20
N VAL A 30 -32.97 53.30 -6.10
CA VAL A 30 -31.97 53.87 -7.04
C VAL A 30 -30.67 54.29 -6.28
N ARG A 31 -29.50 54.27 -6.97
CA ARG A 31 -28.26 55.11 -6.80
C ARG A 31 -27.40 54.95 -5.51
N GLN A 32 -26.08 55.20 -5.46
CA GLN A 32 -25.05 55.75 -6.37
C GLN A 32 -23.63 55.44 -5.79
N LEU A 33 -22.63 55.25 -6.66
CA LEU A 33 -21.16 55.41 -6.46
C LEU A 33 -20.80 56.94 -6.43
N PRO A 34 -19.53 57.48 -6.34
CA PRO A 34 -18.18 56.85 -6.45
C PRO A 34 -16.96 57.45 -5.64
N ALA A 35 -15.84 56.70 -5.64
CA ALA A 35 -14.40 57.04 -5.85
C ALA A 35 -13.60 58.11 -5.04
N ILE A 36 -12.29 57.83 -4.77
CA ILE A 36 -11.06 58.52 -5.29
C ILE A 36 -9.76 58.39 -4.42
N LYS A 37 -8.65 57.92 -5.07
CA LYS A 37 -7.18 58.24 -5.03
C LYS A 37 -6.27 58.10 -3.75
N ARG A 38 -5.16 57.30 -3.85
CA ARG A 38 -3.68 57.60 -4.07
C ARG A 38 -2.87 57.93 -2.78
N TRP A 39 -1.91 57.08 -2.35
CA TRP A 39 -0.44 56.94 -2.63
C TRP A 39 0.52 57.64 -1.61
N GLN A 40 1.57 56.89 -1.22
CA GLN A 40 2.95 57.27 -0.80
C GLN A 40 3.39 57.51 0.68
N THR A 41 4.04 56.47 1.24
CA THR A 41 5.46 56.35 1.74
C THR A 41 6.05 57.09 2.97
N LEU A 42 6.78 56.28 3.80
CA LEU A 42 8.00 56.53 4.61
C LEU A 42 7.82 57.40 5.89
N THR A 43 8.41 57.20 7.09
CA THR A 43 9.54 56.38 7.61
C THR A 43 9.62 56.49 9.15
N ASN A 44 10.12 55.43 9.81
CA ASN A 44 11.01 55.39 11.01
C ASN A 44 10.59 55.80 12.45
N ARG A 45 10.83 54.81 13.33
CA ARG A 45 11.56 54.80 14.64
C ARG A 45 10.80 54.76 15.99
N ARG A 46 11.05 53.60 16.64
CA ARG A 46 11.43 53.32 18.05
C ARG A 46 10.38 53.20 19.16
N ASN A 47 10.21 51.92 19.58
CA ASN A 47 10.22 51.34 20.94
C ASN A 47 9.34 51.94 22.05
N ILE A 48 8.46 51.12 22.63
CA ILE A 48 8.67 50.45 23.95
C ILE A 48 7.59 49.36 24.18
N LEU A 49 8.02 48.31 24.86
CA LEU A 49 7.42 47.04 25.28
C LEU A 49 6.03 47.07 25.94
N LEU A 50 5.23 46.02 25.69
CA LEU A 50 4.89 44.99 26.69
C LEU A 50 4.19 43.78 26.05
N ALA A 51 4.47 42.61 26.62
CA ALA A 51 4.42 41.28 26.02
C ALA A 51 3.14 40.50 26.34
N ALA A 52 2.72 39.62 25.42
CA ALA A 52 2.24 38.26 25.68
C ALA A 52 1.85 37.57 24.35
N ALA A 53 2.76 36.79 23.75
CA ALA A 53 2.41 35.82 22.71
C ALA A 53 3.40 34.65 22.73
N CYS A 54 2.82 33.45 22.84
CA CYS A 54 3.46 32.15 22.80
C CYS A 54 3.88 31.82 21.35
N PRO A 55 5.14 31.47 21.04
CA PRO A 55 5.51 31.09 19.67
C PRO A 55 5.51 29.58 19.47
N VAL A 56 4.72 29.17 18.46
CA VAL A 56 4.82 27.92 17.72
C VAL A 56 6.16 27.92 16.98
N LEU A 57 7.03 26.97 17.30
CA LEU A 57 8.29 26.73 16.61
C LEU A 57 8.05 25.96 15.30
N PHE A 58 8.07 26.68 14.17
CA PHE A 58 8.39 26.12 12.87
C PHE A 58 9.91 25.98 12.77
N CYS A 59 10.43 24.75 12.65
CA CYS A 59 11.82 24.52 12.27
C CYS A 59 11.92 24.53 10.74
N ASP A 60 12.36 25.67 10.23
CA ASP A 60 12.74 25.92 8.85
C ASP A 60 14.16 25.36 8.64
N THR A 61 14.30 24.12 8.14
CA THR A 61 15.59 23.59 7.69
C THR A 61 15.72 23.74 6.19
N ARG A 62 16.33 24.87 5.79
CA ARG A 62 16.87 25.08 4.45
C ARG A 62 18.01 24.09 4.20
N PHE A 63 17.80 23.09 3.36
CA PHE A 63 18.89 22.35 2.73
C PHE A 63 19.55 23.25 1.68
N ARG A 64 20.67 23.90 2.05
CA ARG A 64 21.73 24.28 1.12
C ARG A 64 22.99 23.52 1.52
N GLY A 65 23.30 22.46 0.77
CA GLY A 65 24.53 21.69 0.84
C GLY A 65 24.98 21.36 -0.59
N ALA A 66 26.26 21.59 -0.85
CA ALA A 66 26.89 21.76 -2.16
C ALA A 66 26.69 20.64 -3.19
N VAL A 67 26.57 21.09 -4.44
CA VAL A 67 26.76 20.29 -5.66
C VAL A 67 28.24 19.92 -5.75
N GLY A 68 28.56 18.64 -5.55
CA GLY A 68 29.87 18.07 -5.81
C GLY A 68 29.76 17.06 -6.95
N SER A 69 30.26 17.45 -8.13
CA SER A 69 30.37 16.57 -9.30
C SER A 69 31.38 15.44 -9.03
N TYR A 70 30.91 14.20 -8.93
CA TYR A 70 31.79 13.04 -8.99
C TYR A 70 31.83 12.50 -10.43
N GLN A 71 32.91 12.83 -11.14
CA GLN A 71 33.30 12.14 -12.37
C GLN A 71 33.94 10.80 -12.00
N SER A 72 33.32 9.69 -12.39
CA SER A 72 33.93 8.36 -12.33
C SER A 72 35.02 8.25 -13.41
N LYS A 73 36.29 8.23 -13.00
CA LYS A 73 37.37 7.72 -13.86
C LYS A 73 37.34 6.19 -13.79
N CYS A 74 36.84 5.56 -14.84
CA CYS A 74 37.11 4.15 -15.12
C CYS A 74 38.58 3.99 -15.51
N SER A 75 39.33 3.20 -14.75
CA SER A 75 40.58 2.58 -15.21
C SER A 75 40.36 1.08 -15.31
N ASN A 76 40.39 0.56 -16.54
CA ASN A 76 40.37 -0.85 -16.88
C ASN A 76 41.57 -1.57 -16.22
N GLN A 77 41.31 -2.42 -15.24
CA GLN A 77 42.14 -3.59 -14.96
C GLN A 77 41.24 -4.75 -14.53
N SER A 78 41.19 -5.79 -15.37
CA SER A 78 40.56 -7.08 -15.10
C SER A 78 41.49 -7.93 -14.23
N PRO A 79 41.02 -8.52 -13.10
CA PRO A 79 41.75 -9.58 -12.43
C PRO A 79 41.18 -10.94 -12.84
N SER A 80 42.00 -11.72 -13.55
CA SER A 80 41.85 -13.17 -13.60
C SER A 80 42.46 -13.76 -12.33
N THR A 81 41.63 -14.20 -11.39
CA THR A 81 42.11 -15.05 -10.30
C THR A 81 41.06 -16.11 -9.98
N THR A 82 41.35 -17.33 -10.41
CA THR A 82 40.77 -18.57 -9.89
C THR A 82 40.93 -18.59 -8.37
N MET A 83 39.84 -18.43 -7.62
CA MET A 83 39.83 -18.67 -6.18
C MET A 83 39.45 -20.12 -5.92
N SER A 84 40.43 -20.89 -5.43
CA SER A 84 40.21 -22.12 -4.69
C SER A 84 39.44 -21.80 -3.41
N ALA A 85 38.37 -22.56 -3.15
CA ALA A 85 37.62 -22.48 -1.91
C ALA A 85 38.47 -22.99 -0.74
N GLU A 86 39.06 -22.07 0.02
CA GLU A 86 39.50 -22.36 1.38
C GLU A 86 38.27 -22.29 2.29
N GLU A 87 37.99 -23.37 3.02
CA GLU A 87 36.95 -23.43 4.04
C GLU A 87 37.27 -22.42 5.15
N SER A 88 36.61 -21.26 5.09
CA SER A 88 36.66 -20.27 6.16
C SER A 88 35.91 -20.81 7.38
N SER A 89 36.50 -20.69 8.58
CA SER A 89 35.80 -21.09 9.79
C SER A 89 34.52 -20.26 9.96
N PRO A 90 33.41 -20.82 10.49
CA PRO A 90 32.13 -20.11 10.61
C PRO A 90 32.21 -18.79 11.41
N ASP A 91 33.24 -18.62 12.24
CA ASP A 91 33.43 -17.42 13.06
C ASP A 91 34.14 -16.27 12.32
N SER A 92 34.79 -16.52 11.18
CA SER A 92 35.44 -15.48 10.38
C SER A 92 34.45 -14.50 9.73
N GLU A 93 33.21 -14.94 9.49
CA GLU A 93 32.13 -14.13 8.92
C GLU A 93 31.52 -13.13 9.90
N TYR A 94 31.77 -13.32 11.20
CA TYR A 94 31.18 -12.52 12.28
C TYR A 94 32.15 -11.47 12.82
N THR A 95 31.59 -10.44 13.43
CA THR A 95 32.37 -9.50 14.24
C THR A 95 32.91 -10.17 15.50
N SER A 96 33.92 -9.55 16.12
CA SER A 96 34.16 -9.78 17.55
C SER A 96 32.91 -9.43 18.36
N ALA A 97 32.79 -10.02 19.55
CA ALA A 97 31.72 -9.68 20.48
C ALA A 97 31.79 -8.20 20.85
N VAL A 98 30.66 -7.50 20.70
CA VAL A 98 30.50 -6.10 21.06
C VAL A 98 29.63 -6.03 22.30
N LEU A 99 30.16 -5.41 23.36
CA LEU A 99 29.40 -5.10 24.56
C LEU A 99 28.43 -3.95 24.25
N VAL A 100 27.13 -4.18 24.42
CA VAL A 100 26.09 -3.15 24.24
C VAL A 100 25.64 -2.60 25.59
N ASP A 101 25.05 -1.41 25.58
CA ASP A 101 24.52 -0.74 26.80
C ASP A 101 23.20 -1.37 27.28
N CYS A 102 23.28 -2.63 27.70
CA CYS A 102 22.18 -3.40 28.25
C CYS A 102 22.67 -4.57 29.10
N ARG A 103 21.97 -4.81 30.21
CA ARG A 103 22.03 -6.04 30.99
C ARG A 103 20.76 -6.86 30.78
N VAL A 104 20.84 -8.17 31.02
CA VAL A 104 19.67 -9.07 30.92
C VAL A 104 18.55 -8.70 31.89
N THR A 105 18.88 -8.05 33.01
CA THR A 105 17.92 -7.55 34.01
C THR A 105 17.20 -6.27 33.57
N ASP A 106 17.71 -5.56 32.57
CA ASP A 106 17.12 -4.32 32.07
C ASP A 106 15.90 -4.59 31.18
N LEU A 107 15.69 -5.85 30.79
CA LEU A 107 14.59 -6.30 29.95
C LEU A 107 13.71 -7.29 30.69
N LYS A 108 12.43 -6.96 30.81
CA LYS A 108 11.39 -7.86 31.33
C LYS A 108 10.94 -8.85 30.26
N GLU A 109 10.25 -9.89 30.70
CA GLU A 109 9.64 -10.85 29.79
C GLU A 109 8.58 -10.17 28.90
N ASN A 110 8.61 -10.45 27.60
CA ASN A 110 7.82 -9.78 26.56
C ASN A 110 8.09 -8.27 26.44
N GLU A 111 9.34 -7.86 26.64
CA GLU A 111 9.80 -6.49 26.41
C GLU A 111 10.84 -6.44 25.27
N MET A 112 10.89 -5.30 24.59
CA MET A 112 11.89 -5.00 23.57
C MET A 112 12.56 -3.66 23.85
N LYS A 113 13.87 -3.58 23.58
CA LYS A 113 14.70 -2.37 23.77
C LYS A 113 15.66 -2.22 22.62
N GLN A 114 15.75 -1.00 22.08
CA GLN A 114 16.78 -0.67 21.11
C GLN A 114 18.09 -0.34 21.81
N VAL A 115 19.19 -0.82 21.24
CA VAL A 115 20.56 -0.56 21.69
C VAL A 115 21.44 -0.20 20.50
N ASP A 116 22.54 0.49 20.79
CA ASP A 116 23.56 0.85 19.82
C ASP A 116 24.53 -0.32 19.67
N PHE A 117 24.72 -0.81 18.44
CA PHE A 117 25.74 -1.83 18.14
C PHE A 117 27.07 -1.18 17.77
N ASP A 118 27.01 -0.10 16.97
CA ASP A 118 28.12 0.80 16.67
C ASP A 118 27.57 2.21 16.40
N GLU A 119 28.36 3.12 15.81
CA GLU A 119 27.93 4.50 15.51
C GLU A 119 26.73 4.55 14.55
N ASP A 120 26.65 3.63 13.59
CA ASP A 120 25.68 3.66 12.48
C ASP A 120 24.55 2.62 12.63
N ASN A 121 24.79 1.57 13.40
CA ASN A 121 23.91 0.41 13.52
C ASN A 121 23.19 0.37 14.87
N ARG A 122 21.91 -0.02 14.79
CA ARG A 122 21.01 -0.15 15.94
C ARG A 122 20.37 -1.53 15.93
N VAL A 123 20.27 -2.14 17.11
CA VAL A 123 19.74 -3.50 17.30
C VAL A 123 18.53 -3.44 18.21
N LEU A 124 17.51 -4.23 17.90
CA LEU A 124 16.36 -4.46 18.77
C LEU A 124 16.61 -5.74 19.56
N LEU A 125 16.84 -5.59 20.86
CA LEU A 125 16.84 -6.70 21.82
C LEU A 125 15.39 -7.02 22.19
N VAL A 126 15.07 -8.30 22.26
CA VAL A 126 13.75 -8.78 22.72
C VAL A 126 13.95 -9.92 23.69
N LYS A 127 13.26 -9.88 24.83
CA LYS A 127 13.25 -10.99 25.79
C LYS A 127 11.91 -11.70 25.73
N GLN A 128 11.95 -12.98 25.35
CA GLN A 128 10.76 -13.82 25.26
C GLN A 128 11.12 -15.29 25.45
N ASN A 129 10.27 -16.03 26.18
CA ASN A 129 10.48 -17.41 26.60
C ASN A 129 11.83 -17.59 27.32
N ASP A 130 12.16 -16.67 28.23
CA ASP A 130 13.45 -16.64 28.96
C ASP A 130 14.71 -16.55 28.08
N ARG A 131 14.54 -16.27 26.77
CA ARG A 131 15.64 -16.08 25.82
C ARG A 131 15.76 -14.60 25.47
N LEU A 132 17.00 -14.16 25.29
CA LEU A 132 17.31 -12.84 24.72
C LEU A 132 17.62 -13.02 23.23
N LEU A 133 16.84 -12.35 22.39
CA LEU A 133 16.94 -12.35 20.93
C LEU A 133 17.38 -10.97 20.46
N ALA A 134 18.04 -10.90 19.30
CA ALA A 134 18.56 -9.66 18.75
C ALA A 134 18.40 -9.62 17.21
N VAL A 135 17.65 -8.63 16.73
CA VAL A 135 17.37 -8.40 15.30
C VAL A 135 17.60 -6.94 14.93
N GLY A 136 17.67 -6.64 13.63
CA GLY A 136 17.78 -5.25 13.14
C GLY A 136 16.67 -4.34 13.69
N ALA A 137 17.01 -3.12 14.10
CA ALA A 137 16.05 -2.22 14.77
C ALA A 137 15.07 -1.49 13.86
N LYS A 138 15.30 -1.50 12.53
CA LYS A 138 14.47 -0.80 11.55
C LYS A 138 13.80 -1.78 10.60
N CYS A 139 12.52 -1.54 10.33
CA CYS A 139 11.75 -2.31 9.34
C CYS A 139 12.39 -2.20 7.96
N THR A 140 12.61 -3.34 7.29
CA THR A 140 13.23 -3.41 5.95
C THR A 140 12.39 -2.84 4.82
N HIS A 141 11.10 -2.54 5.06
CA HIS A 141 10.24 -1.89 4.09
C HIS A 141 10.65 -0.41 3.92
N TYR A 142 10.18 0.49 4.81
CA TYR A 142 10.45 1.94 4.76
C TYR A 142 11.14 2.45 6.04
N GLY A 143 11.86 1.61 6.77
CA GLY A 143 12.75 2.05 7.86
C GLY A 143 12.08 2.41 9.18
N ALA A 144 10.81 2.05 9.39
CA ALA A 144 10.10 2.30 10.64
C ALA A 144 10.87 1.73 11.85
N PRO A 145 11.00 2.46 12.96
CA PRO A 145 11.64 1.94 14.17
C PRO A 145 10.78 0.82 14.76
N LEU A 146 11.33 -0.40 14.86
CA LEU A 146 10.57 -1.57 15.33
C LEU A 146 10.35 -1.55 16.85
N GLN A 147 11.15 -0.80 17.61
CA GLN A 147 10.93 -0.58 19.05
C GLN A 147 9.58 0.10 19.36
N THR A 148 8.96 0.79 18.39
CA THR A 148 7.63 1.38 18.55
C THR A 148 6.53 0.53 17.91
N GLY A 149 6.87 -0.68 17.46
CA GLY A 149 5.96 -1.65 16.85
C GLY A 149 5.13 -2.44 17.86
N ALA A 150 4.44 -3.46 17.37
CA ALA A 150 3.73 -4.42 18.20
C ALA A 150 4.57 -5.69 18.35
N LEU A 151 4.93 -6.03 19.59
CA LEU A 151 5.58 -7.29 19.93
C LEU A 151 4.50 -8.38 20.12
N GLY A 152 4.58 -9.42 19.28
CA GLY A 152 3.75 -10.61 19.38
C GLY A 152 4.53 -11.81 19.92
N LEU A 153 3.95 -13.00 19.81
CA LEU A 153 4.62 -14.25 20.16
C LEU A 153 5.60 -14.65 19.04
N GLY A 154 6.89 -14.52 19.29
CA GLY A 154 7.98 -14.93 18.38
C GLY A 154 8.25 -13.97 17.22
N ARG A 155 7.57 -12.81 17.16
CA ARG A 155 7.67 -11.89 16.02
C ARG A 155 7.37 -10.44 16.41
N VAL A 156 7.89 -9.50 15.62
CA VAL A 156 7.63 -8.06 15.78
C VAL A 156 6.95 -7.50 14.54
N ARG A 157 5.91 -6.69 14.74
CA ARG A 157 5.13 -6.06 13.68
C ARG A 157 5.40 -4.55 13.61
N CYS A 158 5.73 -4.09 12.41
CA CYS A 158 6.00 -2.71 12.08
C CYS A 158 4.80 -1.79 12.38
N PRO A 159 5.01 -0.66 13.07
CA PRO A 159 3.93 0.24 13.46
C PRO A 159 3.32 1.01 12.30
N TRP A 160 4.08 1.24 11.22
CA TRP A 160 3.63 2.10 10.11
C TRP A 160 2.84 1.36 9.05
N HIS A 161 3.34 0.20 8.62
CA HIS A 161 2.85 -0.49 7.42
C HIS A 161 2.43 -1.94 7.68
N GLY A 162 2.64 -2.46 8.88
CA GLY A 162 2.18 -3.80 9.26
C GLY A 162 3.12 -4.95 8.89
N ALA A 163 4.26 -4.72 8.24
CA ALA A 163 5.27 -5.75 7.97
C ALA A 163 5.67 -6.48 9.26
N CYS A 164 5.79 -7.80 9.23
CA CYS A 164 6.08 -8.61 10.42
C CYS A 164 7.31 -9.47 10.20
N PHE A 165 8.12 -9.61 11.25
CA PHE A 165 9.40 -10.30 11.20
C PHE A 165 9.52 -11.29 12.35
N ASN A 166 9.97 -12.50 12.03
CA ASN A 166 10.31 -13.53 13.00
C ASN A 166 11.51 -13.06 13.86
N LEU A 167 11.43 -13.20 15.18
CA LEU A 167 12.49 -12.74 16.08
C LEU A 167 13.68 -13.70 16.18
N GLU A 168 13.49 -14.96 15.84
CA GLU A 168 14.54 -15.99 15.93
C GLU A 168 15.46 -15.95 14.72
N ASN A 169 14.91 -15.80 13.52
CA ASN A 169 15.67 -15.81 12.27
C ASN A 169 15.59 -14.51 11.48
N GLY A 170 14.80 -13.52 11.91
CA GLY A 170 14.68 -12.22 11.25
C GLY A 170 13.85 -12.24 9.97
N ASP A 171 13.36 -13.40 9.52
CA ASP A 171 12.64 -13.53 8.27
C ASP A 171 11.37 -12.68 8.27
N ILE A 172 11.11 -12.00 7.16
CA ILE A 172 9.79 -11.39 6.95
C ILE A 172 8.73 -12.50 6.92
N GLU A 173 7.72 -12.41 7.76
CA GLU A 173 6.61 -13.36 7.90
C GLU A 173 5.29 -12.81 7.35
N ASP A 174 5.11 -11.50 7.48
CA ASP A 174 3.98 -10.76 6.93
C ASP A 174 4.47 -9.48 6.26
N PHE A 175 3.72 -9.04 5.27
CA PHE A 175 4.10 -7.99 4.33
C PHE A 175 3.56 -6.63 4.82
N PRO A 176 3.95 -5.49 4.22
CA PRO A 176 4.74 -5.30 3.01
C PRO A 176 6.26 -5.36 3.19
N GLY A 177 6.98 -5.64 2.11
CA GLY A 177 8.44 -5.73 2.07
C GLY A 177 8.93 -6.92 1.27
N LEU A 178 10.25 -7.05 1.11
CA LEU A 178 10.89 -8.18 0.42
C LEU A 178 12.01 -8.78 1.27
N ASP A 179 12.74 -7.92 1.98
CA ASP A 179 13.93 -8.32 2.71
C ASP A 179 13.62 -8.64 4.17
N SER A 180 14.42 -9.55 4.72
CA SER A 180 14.39 -9.95 6.12
C SER A 180 15.28 -9.05 6.98
N LEU A 181 15.10 -9.07 8.29
CA LEU A 181 15.99 -8.38 9.21
C LEU A 181 17.34 -9.11 9.34
N PRO A 182 18.44 -8.34 9.54
CA PRO A 182 19.65 -8.84 10.18
C PRO A 182 19.37 -9.53 11.51
N CYS A 183 20.16 -10.55 11.83
CA CYS A 183 20.14 -11.22 13.12
C CYS A 183 21.52 -11.19 13.78
N TYR A 184 21.52 -11.04 15.10
CA TYR A 184 22.73 -10.92 15.90
C TYR A 184 22.82 -12.10 16.86
N ARG A 185 24.01 -12.71 16.97
CA ARG A 185 24.24 -13.73 18.01
C ARG A 185 24.33 -13.02 19.36
N VAL A 186 23.57 -13.51 20.33
CA VAL A 186 23.53 -12.96 21.68
C VAL A 186 24.35 -13.85 22.61
N GLU A 187 25.29 -13.23 23.32
CA GLU A 187 26.07 -13.84 24.39
C GLU A 187 25.79 -13.06 25.68
N VAL A 188 25.64 -13.76 26.81
CA VAL A 188 25.45 -13.13 28.12
C VAL A 188 26.71 -13.36 28.94
N GLY A 189 27.36 -12.25 29.31
CA GLY A 189 28.54 -12.27 30.18
C GLY A 189 28.18 -12.69 31.61
N VAL A 190 29.20 -13.05 32.40
CA VAL A 190 29.06 -13.56 33.77
C VAL A 190 28.29 -12.59 34.69
N GLU A 191 28.44 -11.29 34.47
CA GLU A 191 27.73 -10.24 35.23
C GLU A 191 26.36 -9.86 34.63
N GLY A 192 25.84 -10.65 33.69
CA GLY A 192 24.58 -10.38 33.00
C GLY A 192 24.66 -9.32 31.90
N GLN A 193 25.88 -8.94 31.49
CA GLN A 193 26.13 -8.03 30.38
C GLN A 193 25.74 -8.67 29.04
N VAL A 194 25.14 -7.90 28.13
CA VAL A 194 24.76 -8.41 26.80
C VAL A 194 25.88 -8.12 25.81
N LEU A 195 26.36 -9.16 25.13
CA LEU A 195 27.30 -9.06 24.04
C LEU A 195 26.65 -9.53 22.74
N LEU A 196 26.91 -8.81 21.65
CA LEU A 196 26.37 -9.10 20.34
C LEU A 196 27.47 -9.41 19.33
N ARG A 197 27.22 -10.36 18.44
CA ARG A 197 28.01 -10.54 17.21
C ARG A 197 27.12 -10.40 15.99
N ALA A 198 27.52 -9.55 15.06
CA ALA A 198 26.85 -9.38 13.78
C ALA A 198 27.58 -10.18 12.70
N LYS A 199 26.84 -10.68 11.70
CA LYS A 199 27.46 -11.09 10.45
C LYS A 199 27.91 -9.82 9.72
N ARG A 200 29.15 -9.79 9.21
CA ARG A 200 29.72 -8.57 8.63
C ARG A 200 28.94 -8.03 7.43
N SER A 201 28.35 -8.91 6.63
CA SER A 201 27.45 -8.54 5.53
C SER A 201 26.24 -7.74 5.98
N ASP A 202 25.73 -8.03 7.18
CA ASP A 202 24.47 -7.49 7.67
C ASP A 202 24.64 -6.10 8.28
N LEU A 203 25.88 -5.66 8.53
CA LEU A 203 26.21 -4.31 8.96
C LEU A 203 26.26 -3.31 7.80
N VAL A 204 26.41 -3.78 6.56
CA VAL A 204 26.48 -2.92 5.37
C VAL A 204 25.09 -2.42 4.98
N ASN A 205 24.08 -3.28 5.14
CA ASN A 205 22.70 -2.94 4.81
C ASN A 205 21.77 -3.58 5.85
N ASN A 206 20.84 -2.79 6.39
CA ASN A 206 19.80 -3.25 7.33
C ASN A 206 18.73 -4.13 6.63
N LYS A 207 19.11 -4.89 5.61
CA LYS A 207 18.26 -5.72 4.77
C LYS A 207 19.02 -7.00 4.44
N ARG A 208 18.43 -8.12 4.81
CA ARG A 208 18.97 -9.45 4.55
C ARG A 208 18.13 -10.14 3.49
N LEU A 209 18.77 -10.50 2.38
CA LEU A 209 18.16 -11.36 1.38
C LEU A 209 18.13 -12.80 1.90
N LYS A 210 17.01 -13.50 1.72
CA LYS A 210 16.94 -14.94 2.03
C LYS A 210 17.75 -15.72 0.99
N ASN A 211 18.35 -16.82 1.43
CA ASN A 211 19.08 -17.72 0.52
C ASN A 211 18.13 -18.23 -0.58
N MET A 212 18.66 -18.32 -1.80
CA MET A 212 17.93 -18.75 -2.98
C MET A 212 18.78 -19.70 -3.79
N VAL A 213 18.14 -20.72 -4.37
CA VAL A 213 18.81 -21.63 -5.31
C VAL A 213 18.86 -21.03 -6.71
N ARG A 214 19.71 -21.62 -7.55
CA ARG A 214 19.83 -21.33 -8.98
C ARG A 214 19.23 -22.44 -9.82
N ARG A 215 19.04 -22.17 -11.12
CA ARG A 215 18.56 -23.20 -12.03
C ARG A 215 19.60 -24.31 -12.15
N LYS A 216 19.14 -25.56 -12.17
CA LYS A 216 19.95 -26.72 -12.53
C LYS A 216 19.49 -27.26 -13.89
N PRO A 217 20.39 -27.52 -14.85
CA PRO A 217 20.01 -27.96 -16.19
C PRO A 217 19.28 -29.30 -16.27
N ASP A 218 19.39 -30.15 -15.26
CA ASP A 218 18.75 -31.47 -15.17
C ASP A 218 17.28 -31.40 -14.72
N ASP A 219 16.89 -30.36 -13.98
CA ASP A 219 15.51 -30.10 -13.59
C ASP A 219 14.70 -29.49 -14.75
N GLN A 220 13.97 -30.35 -15.48
CA GLN A 220 13.18 -29.97 -16.65
C GLN A 220 11.86 -29.26 -16.32
N ARG A 221 11.50 -29.16 -15.03
CA ARG A 221 10.22 -28.56 -14.63
C ARG A 221 10.18 -27.08 -14.99
N VAL A 222 9.01 -26.59 -15.39
CA VAL A 222 8.77 -25.20 -15.78
C VAL A 222 7.68 -24.59 -14.91
N PHE A 223 8.03 -23.60 -14.11
CA PHE A 223 7.07 -22.76 -13.40
C PHE A 223 6.94 -21.41 -14.11
N ILE A 224 5.71 -20.95 -14.26
CA ILE A 224 5.41 -19.64 -14.84
C ILE A 224 4.72 -18.76 -13.80
N VAL A 225 5.17 -17.52 -13.66
CA VAL A 225 4.50 -16.47 -12.88
C VAL A 225 4.05 -15.39 -13.85
N VAL A 226 2.76 -15.06 -13.85
CA VAL A 226 2.15 -14.05 -14.74
C VAL A 226 1.74 -12.83 -13.94
N GLY A 227 2.41 -11.70 -14.17
CA GLY A 227 2.09 -10.39 -13.59
C GLY A 227 3.25 -9.78 -12.80
N GLY A 228 3.92 -8.78 -13.39
CA GLY A 228 5.06 -8.03 -12.82
C GLY A 228 4.77 -7.11 -11.63
N GLY A 229 3.70 -7.39 -10.88
CA GLY A 229 3.32 -6.65 -9.67
C GLY A 229 4.00 -7.19 -8.40
N PRO A 230 3.66 -6.63 -7.23
CA PRO A 230 4.25 -7.04 -5.94
C PRO A 230 4.01 -8.51 -5.60
N SER A 231 2.88 -9.06 -6.03
CA SER A 231 2.52 -10.46 -5.83
C SER A 231 3.42 -11.41 -6.62
N GLY A 232 3.60 -11.15 -7.92
CA GLY A 232 4.50 -11.94 -8.77
C GLY A 232 5.96 -11.81 -8.36
N ALA A 233 6.39 -10.60 -7.97
CA ALA A 233 7.75 -10.34 -7.50
C ALA A 233 8.10 -11.17 -6.26
N VAL A 234 7.20 -11.22 -5.27
CA VAL A 234 7.39 -12.09 -4.10
C VAL A 234 7.36 -13.57 -4.49
N ALA A 235 6.44 -13.97 -5.38
CA ALA A 235 6.33 -15.37 -5.79
C ALA A 235 7.62 -15.90 -6.42
N VAL A 236 8.26 -15.17 -7.34
CA VAL A 236 9.49 -15.64 -7.99
C VAL A 236 10.68 -15.75 -7.02
N GLU A 237 10.80 -14.80 -6.08
CA GLU A 237 11.81 -14.89 -5.01
C GLU A 237 11.51 -16.09 -4.11
N THR A 238 10.28 -16.26 -3.65
CA THR A 238 9.89 -17.39 -2.78
C THR A 238 10.07 -18.74 -3.49
N ILE A 239 9.77 -18.88 -4.78
CA ILE A 239 10.01 -20.13 -5.53
C ILE A 239 11.49 -20.53 -5.46
N ARG A 240 12.42 -19.59 -5.62
CA ARG A 240 13.86 -19.84 -5.47
C ARG A 240 14.30 -20.05 -4.02
N GLN A 241 13.64 -19.40 -3.05
CA GLN A 241 13.90 -19.61 -1.62
C GLN A 241 13.48 -21.03 -1.19
N GLU A 242 12.40 -21.55 -1.74
CA GLU A 242 11.85 -22.89 -1.46
C GLU A 242 12.56 -24.00 -2.25
N GLY A 243 13.68 -23.69 -2.90
CA GLY A 243 14.55 -24.71 -3.51
C GLY A 243 14.14 -25.20 -4.88
N PHE A 244 13.22 -24.53 -5.59
CA PHE A 244 12.90 -24.90 -6.97
C PHE A 244 14.07 -24.59 -7.91
N THR A 245 14.62 -25.62 -8.53
CA THR A 245 15.79 -25.54 -9.43
C THR A 245 15.44 -25.60 -10.91
N GLY A 246 14.16 -25.71 -11.27
CA GLY A 246 13.71 -25.77 -12.66
C GLY A 246 13.74 -24.41 -13.35
N ARG A 247 13.18 -24.38 -14.56
CA ARG A 247 12.99 -23.15 -15.33
C ARG A 247 11.89 -22.30 -14.69
N LEU A 248 12.19 -21.03 -14.38
CA LEU A 248 11.23 -20.10 -13.79
C LEU A 248 11.08 -18.89 -14.72
N ILE A 249 9.88 -18.72 -15.28
CA ILE A 249 9.57 -17.64 -16.23
C ILE A 249 8.66 -16.62 -15.54
N PHE A 250 9.04 -15.36 -15.58
CA PHE A 250 8.29 -14.25 -15.01
C PHE A 250 7.77 -13.33 -16.11
N VAL A 251 6.48 -13.48 -16.45
CA VAL A 251 5.82 -12.77 -17.55
C VAL A 251 5.24 -11.44 -17.07
N CYS A 252 5.69 -10.35 -17.66
CA CYS A 252 5.38 -8.98 -17.27
C CYS A 252 4.85 -8.18 -18.47
N ARG A 253 3.61 -7.70 -18.41
CA ARG A 253 3.01 -6.89 -19.48
C ARG A 253 3.70 -5.53 -19.64
N GLU A 254 4.08 -4.90 -18.55
CA GLU A 254 4.83 -3.64 -18.56
C GLU A 254 6.28 -3.90 -19.01
N ASP A 255 6.90 -2.92 -19.66
CA ASP A 255 8.30 -2.96 -20.12
C ASP A 255 9.30 -2.59 -19.00
N TYR A 256 8.81 -2.42 -17.77
CA TYR A 256 9.59 -2.08 -16.59
C TYR A 256 9.85 -3.30 -15.70
N LEU A 257 11.03 -3.31 -15.06
CA LEU A 257 11.29 -4.20 -13.94
C LEU A 257 10.22 -4.03 -12.84
N PRO A 258 9.80 -5.12 -12.15
CA PRO A 258 8.82 -5.06 -11.07
C PRO A 258 9.14 -3.99 -10.02
N TYR A 259 8.12 -3.24 -9.61
CA TYR A 259 8.30 -2.01 -8.83
C TYR A 259 7.12 -1.69 -7.91
N ASP A 260 7.39 -0.80 -6.94
CA ASP A 260 6.47 -0.38 -5.90
C ASP A 260 5.42 0.62 -6.45
N ARG A 261 4.23 0.09 -6.72
CA ARG A 261 3.10 0.85 -7.25
C ARG A 261 2.48 1.82 -6.24
N VAL A 262 2.69 1.63 -4.93
CA VAL A 262 2.11 2.48 -3.86
C VAL A 262 2.66 3.90 -3.93
N LYS A 263 3.90 4.04 -4.41
CA LYS A 263 4.58 5.33 -4.53
C LYS A 263 4.11 6.18 -5.71
N ILE A 264 3.49 5.58 -6.73
CA ILE A 264 3.03 6.27 -7.95
C ILE A 264 2.03 7.38 -7.62
N SER A 265 0.98 7.06 -6.85
CA SER A 265 -0.08 8.02 -6.51
C SER A 265 0.31 9.02 -5.43
N LYS A 266 1.36 8.73 -4.64
CA LYS A 266 1.73 9.52 -3.45
C LYS A 266 2.85 10.53 -3.70
N ALA A 267 3.92 10.12 -4.36
CA ALA A 267 5.09 10.98 -4.55
C ALA A 267 5.06 11.72 -5.89
N MET A 268 4.39 11.13 -6.90
CA MET A 268 4.25 11.57 -8.29
C MET A 268 5.54 11.92 -9.07
N ASN A 269 6.63 12.30 -8.43
CA ASN A 269 7.88 12.78 -9.04
C ASN A 269 9.05 11.81 -8.79
N LEU A 270 8.82 10.51 -8.93
CA LEU A 270 9.84 9.48 -8.72
C LEU A 270 10.27 8.87 -10.05
N GLU A 271 11.58 8.69 -10.21
CA GLU A 271 12.13 7.92 -11.31
C GLU A 271 11.98 6.42 -11.06
N ILE A 272 11.85 5.64 -12.14
CA ILE A 272 11.55 4.21 -12.07
C ILE A 272 12.59 3.46 -11.22
N GLU A 273 13.86 3.86 -11.29
CA GLU A 273 14.97 3.28 -10.53
C GLU A 273 14.73 3.30 -9.01
N GLN A 274 14.02 4.31 -8.50
CA GLN A 274 13.70 4.47 -7.07
C GLN A 274 12.48 3.66 -6.64
N LEU A 275 11.75 3.11 -7.61
CA LEU A 275 10.54 2.32 -7.41
C LEU A 275 10.81 0.83 -7.51
N ARG A 276 11.81 0.41 -8.27
CA ARG A 276 12.13 -1.00 -8.52
C ARG A 276 12.35 -1.77 -7.23
N PHE A 277 11.88 -3.02 -7.23
CA PHE A 277 12.12 -3.95 -6.13
C PHE A 277 13.55 -4.48 -6.13
N ARG A 278 14.04 -4.83 -7.32
CA ARG A 278 15.33 -5.44 -7.58
C ARG A 278 15.90 -4.86 -8.89
N ASP A 279 17.21 -4.94 -9.05
CA ASP A 279 17.89 -4.64 -10.31
C ASP A 279 17.85 -5.84 -11.26
N GLU A 280 18.38 -5.68 -12.47
CA GLU A 280 18.37 -6.75 -13.48
C GLU A 280 19.35 -7.87 -13.10
N GLU A 281 20.47 -7.49 -12.49
CA GLU A 281 21.53 -8.37 -11.99
C GLU A 281 21.00 -9.38 -10.98
N PHE A 282 20.08 -8.95 -10.10
CA PHE A 282 19.39 -9.84 -9.17
C PHE A 282 18.67 -10.98 -9.88
N TYR A 283 17.84 -10.69 -10.88
CA TYR A 283 17.07 -11.71 -11.59
C TYR A 283 17.98 -12.68 -12.34
N LYS A 284 19.06 -12.16 -12.96
CA LYS A 284 20.10 -12.95 -13.60
C LYS A 284 20.83 -13.86 -12.59
N ALA A 285 21.14 -13.35 -11.40
CA ALA A 285 21.88 -14.08 -10.38
C ALA A 285 21.13 -15.30 -9.81
N TYR A 286 19.81 -15.40 -10.02
CA TYR A 286 18.97 -16.52 -9.58
C TYR A 286 18.23 -17.22 -10.72
N ASP A 287 18.70 -17.01 -11.96
CA ASP A 287 18.14 -17.61 -13.18
C ASP A 287 16.62 -17.44 -13.29
N ILE A 288 16.12 -16.24 -13.00
CA ILE A 288 14.72 -15.87 -13.18
C ILE A 288 14.57 -15.27 -14.58
N GLU A 289 13.89 -15.98 -15.48
CA GLU A 289 13.71 -15.53 -16.87
C GLU A 289 12.63 -14.44 -16.93
N LEU A 290 13.04 -13.18 -16.97
CA LEU A 290 12.13 -12.05 -16.98
C LEU A 290 11.70 -11.70 -18.41
N TRP A 291 10.40 -11.76 -18.68
CA TRP A 291 9.81 -11.44 -19.97
C TRP A 291 9.01 -10.14 -19.85
N LEU A 292 9.69 -9.00 -20.09
CA LEU A 292 9.11 -7.66 -20.06
C LEU A 292 8.39 -7.31 -21.36
N GLY A 293 7.34 -6.48 -21.28
CA GLY A 293 6.52 -6.12 -22.45
C GLY A 293 5.72 -7.29 -23.04
N VAL A 294 5.56 -8.39 -22.29
CA VAL A 294 4.89 -9.61 -22.75
C VAL A 294 3.61 -9.83 -21.94
N ALA A 295 2.47 -9.83 -22.62
CA ALA A 295 1.18 -10.11 -22.01
C ALA A 295 0.80 -11.59 -22.16
N ALA A 296 0.12 -12.14 -21.16
CA ALA A 296 -0.64 -13.38 -21.28
C ALA A 296 -1.94 -13.12 -22.07
N GLU A 297 -2.14 -13.83 -23.17
CA GLU A 297 -3.30 -13.64 -24.05
C GLU A 297 -4.33 -14.78 -23.95
N LYS A 298 -3.87 -16.00 -23.69
CA LYS A 298 -4.72 -17.17 -23.48
C LYS A 298 -4.04 -18.17 -22.56
N LEU A 299 -4.80 -18.73 -21.62
CA LEU A 299 -4.42 -19.91 -20.85
C LEU A 299 -5.15 -21.15 -21.38
N ASP A 300 -4.39 -22.17 -21.78
CA ASP A 300 -4.92 -23.48 -22.18
C ASP A 300 -4.54 -24.53 -21.12
N THR A 301 -5.47 -24.81 -20.20
CA THR A 301 -5.18 -25.71 -19.08
C THR A 301 -5.20 -27.19 -19.47
N ALA A 302 -5.83 -27.54 -20.60
CA ALA A 302 -5.86 -28.91 -21.09
C ALA A 302 -4.49 -29.31 -21.66
N GLN A 303 -3.80 -28.40 -22.35
CA GLN A 303 -2.44 -28.60 -22.83
C GLN A 303 -1.36 -28.12 -21.85
N LYS A 304 -1.76 -27.47 -20.75
CA LYS A 304 -0.89 -26.74 -19.82
C LYS A 304 0.02 -25.74 -20.54
N GLU A 305 -0.59 -24.89 -21.36
CA GLU A 305 0.10 -23.90 -22.19
C GLU A 305 -0.35 -22.46 -21.88
N LEU A 306 0.62 -21.55 -21.79
CA LEU A 306 0.40 -20.12 -21.79
C LEU A 306 0.75 -19.54 -23.17
N HIS A 307 -0.21 -18.86 -23.80
CA HIS A 307 0.03 -18.11 -25.03
C HIS A 307 0.30 -16.64 -24.70
N CYS A 308 1.37 -16.11 -25.28
CA CYS A 308 1.89 -14.79 -24.99
C CYS A 308 1.81 -13.85 -26.21
N SER A 309 1.74 -12.54 -25.95
CA SER A 309 1.62 -11.50 -27.00
C SER A 309 2.81 -11.37 -27.95
N ASN A 310 3.95 -11.99 -27.61
CA ASN A 310 5.12 -12.09 -28.49
C ASN A 310 5.05 -13.33 -29.42
N GLY A 311 3.93 -14.05 -29.45
CA GLY A 311 3.73 -15.24 -30.27
C GLY A 311 4.27 -16.53 -29.66
N TYR A 312 4.96 -16.48 -28.51
CA TYR A 312 5.40 -17.69 -27.84
C TYR A 312 4.25 -18.44 -27.17
N VAL A 313 4.36 -19.76 -27.21
CA VAL A 313 3.51 -20.70 -26.46
C VAL A 313 4.42 -21.49 -25.54
N VAL A 314 4.14 -21.47 -24.24
CA VAL A 314 5.01 -22.05 -23.22
C VAL A 314 4.26 -23.08 -22.42
N LYS A 315 4.80 -24.30 -22.38
CA LYS A 315 4.31 -25.36 -21.50
C LYS A 315 4.75 -25.13 -20.06
N TYR A 316 3.88 -25.44 -19.11
CA TYR A 316 4.17 -25.31 -17.68
C TYR A 316 3.82 -26.59 -16.91
N ASP A 317 4.55 -26.83 -15.83
CA ASP A 317 4.16 -27.80 -14.80
C ASP A 317 3.20 -27.17 -13.82
N LYS A 318 3.50 -25.94 -13.36
CA LYS A 318 2.64 -25.09 -12.53
C LYS A 318 2.67 -23.63 -12.99
N ILE A 319 1.56 -22.93 -12.79
CA ILE A 319 1.43 -21.51 -13.15
C ILE A 319 0.79 -20.70 -12.02
N TYR A 320 1.34 -19.52 -11.75
CA TYR A 320 0.78 -18.54 -10.82
C TYR A 320 0.26 -17.30 -11.57
N LEU A 321 -1.00 -16.95 -11.34
CA LEU A 321 -1.68 -15.84 -11.98
C LEU A 321 -1.84 -14.67 -10.99
N ALA A 322 -1.15 -13.58 -11.26
CA ALA A 322 -1.11 -12.37 -10.44
C ALA A 322 -1.25 -11.09 -11.28
N THR A 323 -2.18 -11.11 -12.25
CA THR A 323 -2.33 -10.06 -13.27
C THR A 323 -2.96 -8.75 -12.78
N GLY A 324 -3.41 -8.72 -11.52
CA GLY A 324 -3.92 -7.53 -10.86
C GLY A 324 -5.14 -6.91 -11.56
N CYS A 325 -5.28 -5.59 -11.42
CA CYS A 325 -6.34 -4.81 -12.05
C CYS A 325 -5.82 -3.68 -12.96
N SER A 326 -6.72 -3.21 -13.82
CA SER A 326 -6.60 -2.00 -14.65
C SER A 326 -7.55 -0.91 -14.14
N ALA A 327 -7.24 0.36 -14.36
CA ALA A 327 -8.15 1.45 -14.00
C ALA A 327 -9.45 1.38 -14.83
N PHE A 328 -10.59 1.63 -14.19
CA PHE A 328 -11.89 1.64 -14.87
C PHE A 328 -12.17 3.03 -15.47
N ARG A 329 -12.61 3.05 -16.73
CA ARG A 329 -13.15 4.25 -17.41
C ARG A 329 -14.66 4.10 -17.52
N PRO A 330 -15.46 4.95 -16.87
CA PRO A 330 -16.91 4.89 -16.96
C PRO A 330 -17.38 5.36 -18.35
N PRO A 331 -18.53 4.89 -18.84
CA PRO A 331 -19.05 5.25 -20.17
C PRO A 331 -19.68 6.67 -20.16
N ILE A 332 -18.85 7.69 -19.92
CA ILE A 332 -19.25 9.10 -19.94
C ILE A 332 -18.90 9.67 -21.33
N PRO A 333 -19.80 10.42 -22.00
CA PRO A 333 -19.47 11.13 -23.22
C PRO A 333 -18.19 11.97 -23.05
N GLY A 334 -17.24 11.84 -23.99
CA GLY A 334 -15.95 12.54 -23.93
C GLY A 334 -14.85 11.88 -23.06
N VAL A 335 -15.08 10.71 -22.47
CA VAL A 335 -14.08 10.02 -21.60
C VAL A 335 -12.77 9.62 -22.30
N ASN A 336 -12.76 9.64 -23.64
CA ASN A 336 -11.60 9.30 -24.47
C ASN A 336 -10.78 10.51 -24.93
N LEU A 337 -11.11 11.73 -24.48
CA LEU A 337 -10.31 12.93 -24.76
C LEU A 337 -8.88 12.77 -24.18
N GLU A 338 -7.90 13.40 -24.83
CA GLU A 338 -6.47 13.09 -24.65
C GLU A 338 -5.99 13.28 -23.20
N ASN A 339 -6.38 14.37 -22.56
CA ASN A 339 -6.08 14.77 -21.18
C ASN A 339 -7.14 14.27 -20.18
N VAL A 340 -7.88 13.20 -20.50
CA VAL A 340 -8.66 12.42 -19.53
C VAL A 340 -7.82 11.20 -19.13
N ARG A 341 -7.26 11.26 -17.92
CA ARG A 341 -6.24 10.32 -17.43
C ARG A 341 -6.77 9.45 -16.29
N THR A 342 -6.18 8.28 -16.14
CA THR A 342 -6.30 7.39 -14.97
C THR A 342 -4.98 7.39 -14.21
N VAL A 343 -4.92 6.77 -13.03
CA VAL A 343 -3.65 6.54 -12.31
C VAL A 343 -3.53 5.07 -11.92
N ARG A 344 -2.70 4.31 -12.62
CA ARG A 344 -2.37 2.91 -12.31
C ARG A 344 -0.92 2.55 -12.61
N GLU A 345 -0.39 3.04 -13.71
CA GLU A 345 0.96 2.72 -14.20
C GLU A 345 1.88 3.93 -14.08
N LEU A 346 3.19 3.73 -14.18
CA LEU A 346 4.15 4.84 -14.09
C LEU A 346 3.95 5.84 -15.24
N ALA A 347 3.61 5.34 -16.43
CA ALA A 347 3.33 6.14 -17.61
C ALA A 347 2.17 7.13 -17.37
N ASP A 348 1.14 6.73 -16.62
CA ASP A 348 0.01 7.59 -16.27
C ASP A 348 0.47 8.84 -15.51
N THR A 349 1.27 8.64 -14.46
CA THR A 349 1.76 9.74 -13.62
C THR A 349 2.74 10.64 -14.35
N LYS A 350 3.63 10.06 -15.18
CA LYS A 350 4.52 10.86 -16.05
C LYS A 350 3.70 11.72 -17.02
N ALA A 351 2.66 11.17 -17.64
CA ALA A 351 1.78 11.90 -18.53
C ALA A 351 1.00 13.02 -17.81
N ILE A 352 0.50 12.75 -16.61
CA ILE A 352 -0.18 13.76 -15.77
C ILE A 352 0.76 14.92 -15.47
N LEU A 353 1.96 14.66 -14.94
CA LEU A 353 2.89 15.71 -14.58
C LEU A 353 3.40 16.51 -15.78
N ALA A 354 3.56 15.87 -16.94
CA ALA A 354 3.94 16.57 -18.17
C ALA A 354 2.82 17.46 -18.73
N SER A 355 1.56 17.21 -18.35
CA SER A 355 0.38 17.91 -18.89
C SER A 355 -0.09 19.12 -18.07
N ILE A 356 0.46 19.32 -16.87
CA ILE A 356 0.02 20.38 -15.95
C ILE A 356 0.97 21.57 -15.95
N THR A 357 0.39 22.75 -15.69
CA THR A 357 1.08 24.01 -15.40
C THR A 357 0.50 24.62 -14.12
N PRO A 358 1.14 25.64 -13.53
CA PRO A 358 0.57 26.38 -12.40
C PRO A 358 -0.82 26.99 -12.66
N GLU A 359 -1.21 27.17 -13.92
CA GLU A 359 -2.50 27.71 -14.37
C GLU A 359 -3.55 26.62 -14.62
N SER A 360 -3.18 25.34 -14.57
CA SER A 360 -4.09 24.24 -14.87
C SER A 360 -5.20 24.09 -13.85
N ARG A 361 -6.42 23.79 -14.31
CA ARG A 361 -7.60 23.48 -13.49
C ARG A 361 -7.87 22.00 -13.57
N VAL A 362 -7.64 21.29 -12.46
CA VAL A 362 -7.73 19.82 -12.41
C VAL A 362 -9.06 19.41 -11.79
N VAL A 363 -9.75 18.47 -12.43
CA VAL A 363 -10.91 17.79 -11.85
C VAL A 363 -10.56 16.33 -11.58
N CYS A 364 -10.87 15.83 -10.39
CA CYS A 364 -10.74 14.42 -10.03
C CYS A 364 -12.14 13.81 -9.86
N LEU A 365 -12.48 12.80 -10.66
CA LEU A 365 -13.72 12.04 -10.51
C LEU A 365 -13.50 10.83 -9.60
N GLY A 366 -14.11 10.85 -8.43
CA GLY A 366 -14.03 9.82 -7.40
C GLY A 366 -13.60 10.37 -6.04
N SER A 367 -14.17 9.86 -4.96
CA SER A 367 -13.91 10.28 -3.58
C SER A 367 -13.27 9.16 -2.73
N SER A 368 -12.43 8.35 -3.37
CA SER A 368 -11.67 7.26 -2.74
C SER A 368 -10.16 7.47 -2.93
N PHE A 369 -9.34 6.54 -2.41
CA PHE A 369 -7.89 6.70 -2.22
C PHE A 369 -7.15 7.30 -3.42
N ILE A 370 -7.28 6.72 -4.62
CA ILE A 370 -6.48 7.14 -5.79
C ILE A 370 -6.79 8.59 -6.21
N ALA A 371 -8.07 8.97 -6.28
CA ALA A 371 -8.46 10.33 -6.64
C ALA A 371 -8.05 11.34 -5.57
N LEU A 372 -8.20 10.97 -4.29
CA LEU A 372 -7.83 11.83 -3.16
C LEU A 372 -6.31 12.00 -3.03
N GLU A 373 -5.53 10.94 -3.22
CA GLU A 373 -4.06 10.99 -3.24
C GLU A 373 -3.56 11.84 -4.42
N ALA A 374 -4.13 11.66 -5.61
CA ALA A 374 -3.82 12.50 -6.78
C ALA A 374 -4.17 13.97 -6.54
N ALA A 375 -5.36 14.26 -6.01
CA ALA A 375 -5.77 15.62 -5.66
C ALA A 375 -4.81 16.26 -4.65
N ALA A 376 -4.45 15.53 -3.59
CA ALA A 376 -3.56 16.01 -2.54
C ALA A 376 -2.15 16.31 -3.07
N GLY A 377 -1.61 15.49 -3.97
CA GLY A 377 -0.27 15.75 -4.52
C GLY A 377 -0.23 16.76 -5.67
N LEU A 378 -1.38 17.15 -6.23
CA LEU A 378 -1.48 18.16 -7.29
C LEU A 378 -1.83 19.56 -6.79
N VAL A 379 -2.51 19.70 -5.64
CA VAL A 379 -3.06 20.99 -5.17
C VAL A 379 -2.02 22.12 -5.06
N SER A 380 -0.75 21.80 -4.82
CA SER A 380 0.33 22.78 -4.74
C SER A 380 1.01 23.10 -6.08
N LYS A 381 0.63 22.41 -7.16
CA LYS A 381 1.28 22.47 -8.49
C LYS A 381 0.42 23.14 -9.56
N VAL A 382 -0.85 23.37 -9.28
CA VAL A 382 -1.87 23.79 -10.27
C VAL A 382 -2.75 24.90 -9.71
N GLN A 383 -3.56 25.55 -10.55
CA GLN A 383 -4.39 26.69 -10.16
C GLN A 383 -5.50 26.28 -9.20
N SER A 384 -6.17 25.16 -9.50
CA SER A 384 -7.27 24.64 -8.70
C SER A 384 -7.40 23.13 -8.86
N VAL A 385 -7.91 22.49 -7.81
CA VAL A 385 -8.30 21.09 -7.81
C VAL A 385 -9.73 20.99 -7.32
N THR A 386 -10.58 20.31 -8.10
CA THR A 386 -11.95 19.97 -7.70
C THR A 386 -12.11 18.45 -7.66
N VAL A 387 -12.60 17.90 -6.56
CA VAL A 387 -12.98 16.49 -6.45
C VAL A 387 -14.48 16.37 -6.60
N VAL A 388 -14.95 15.51 -7.50
CA VAL A 388 -16.36 15.19 -7.70
C VAL A 388 -16.61 13.77 -7.20
N GLY A 389 -17.50 13.60 -6.23
CA GLY A 389 -17.78 12.31 -5.58
C GLY A 389 -19.28 12.07 -5.43
N ARG A 390 -19.69 10.80 -5.57
CA ARG A 390 -21.11 10.39 -5.46
C ARG A 390 -21.61 10.27 -4.03
N GLU A 391 -20.71 9.92 -3.12
CA GLU A 391 -21.03 9.82 -1.70
C GLU A 391 -21.14 11.21 -1.07
N ASN A 392 -21.78 11.30 0.09
CA ASN A 392 -21.86 12.55 0.85
C ASN A 392 -20.54 12.92 1.54
N VAL A 393 -19.69 11.94 1.84
CA VAL A 393 -18.34 12.14 2.38
C VAL A 393 -17.33 11.19 1.70
N PRO A 394 -16.05 11.59 1.54
CA PRO A 394 -15.01 10.74 1.00
C PRO A 394 -14.72 9.55 1.91
N LEU A 395 -14.21 8.45 1.33
CA LEU A 395 -13.77 7.24 2.04
C LEU A 395 -14.82 6.59 2.97
N LYS A 396 -16.10 6.95 2.85
CA LYS A 396 -17.20 6.44 3.69
C LYS A 396 -17.23 4.91 3.78
N ALA A 397 -17.03 4.22 2.65
CA ALA A 397 -17.03 2.76 2.61
C ALA A 397 -15.85 2.13 3.37
N ALA A 398 -14.72 2.84 3.48
CA ALA A 398 -13.52 2.35 4.16
C ALA A 398 -13.48 2.75 5.64
N PHE A 399 -13.88 3.98 5.97
CA PHE A 399 -13.67 4.58 7.29
C PHE A 399 -14.96 5.05 7.98
N GLY A 400 -16.12 4.92 7.35
CA GLY A 400 -17.38 5.43 7.89
C GLY A 400 -17.55 6.94 7.75
N ALA A 401 -18.72 7.44 8.15
CA ALA A 401 -19.14 8.80 7.89
C ALA A 401 -18.34 9.85 8.70
N GLU A 402 -18.04 9.57 9.97
CA GLU A 402 -17.36 10.52 10.86
C GLU A 402 -15.92 10.81 10.41
N ILE A 403 -15.15 9.76 10.11
CA ILE A 403 -13.79 9.91 9.55
C ILE A 403 -13.88 10.55 8.16
N GLY A 404 -14.84 10.12 7.33
CA GLY A 404 -15.06 10.71 6.01
C GLY A 404 -15.33 12.22 6.08
N GLN A 405 -16.14 12.68 7.04
CA GLN A 405 -16.43 14.10 7.24
C GLN A 405 -15.17 14.89 7.63
N ARG A 406 -14.31 14.33 8.49
CA ARG A 406 -13.06 14.99 8.84
C ARG A 406 -12.08 15.04 7.68
N VAL A 407 -12.02 13.99 6.86
CA VAL A 407 -11.24 13.97 5.62
C VAL A 407 -11.76 15.00 4.63
N LEU A 408 -13.09 15.13 4.47
CA LEU A 408 -13.70 16.19 3.65
C LEU A 408 -13.18 17.57 4.04
N GLN A 409 -13.29 17.91 5.33
CA GLN A 409 -12.78 19.18 5.87
C GLN A 409 -11.29 19.35 5.65
N LEU A 410 -10.49 18.28 5.80
CA LEU A 410 -9.04 18.34 5.54
C LEU A 410 -8.74 18.75 4.09
N PHE A 411 -9.51 18.29 3.11
CA PHE A 411 -9.35 18.72 1.72
C PHE A 411 -9.77 20.17 1.51
N GLU A 412 -10.86 20.61 2.13
CA GLU A 412 -11.34 22.00 2.09
C GLU A 412 -10.32 22.97 2.74
N ASP A 413 -9.75 22.59 3.89
CA ASP A 413 -8.68 23.31 4.59
C ASP A 413 -7.44 23.49 3.68
N ASN A 414 -7.19 22.50 2.81
CA ASN A 414 -6.13 22.53 1.80
C ASN A 414 -6.57 23.12 0.46
N LYS A 415 -7.68 23.87 0.43
CA LYS A 415 -8.20 24.62 -0.73
C LYS A 415 -8.61 23.75 -1.92
N VAL A 416 -8.91 22.47 -1.68
CA VAL A 416 -9.53 21.61 -2.70
C VAL A 416 -11.04 21.80 -2.64
N VAL A 417 -11.66 22.02 -3.80
CA VAL A 417 -13.11 22.13 -3.89
C VAL A 417 -13.71 20.73 -3.89
N MET A 418 -14.58 20.44 -2.93
CA MET A 418 -15.20 19.13 -2.78
C MET A 418 -16.67 19.19 -3.22
N ARG A 419 -16.97 18.60 -4.39
CA ARG A 419 -18.32 18.45 -4.95
C ARG A 419 -18.84 17.04 -4.66
N MET A 420 -19.35 16.86 -3.46
CA MET A 420 -19.95 15.61 -2.99
C MET A 420 -21.40 15.47 -3.49
N GLU A 421 -21.96 14.27 -3.37
CA GLU A 421 -23.31 13.93 -3.85
C GLU A 421 -23.55 14.30 -5.34
N SER A 422 -22.49 14.23 -6.14
CA SER A 422 -22.49 14.66 -7.53
C SER A 422 -21.77 13.66 -8.44
N GLY A 423 -21.79 13.93 -9.74
CA GLY A 423 -21.16 13.14 -10.79
C GLY A 423 -20.99 13.97 -12.05
N ILE A 424 -20.24 13.44 -13.01
CA ILE A 424 -20.05 14.07 -14.33
C ILE A 424 -21.02 13.42 -15.31
N ALA A 425 -21.84 14.24 -15.97
CA ALA A 425 -22.76 13.83 -17.03
C ALA A 425 -22.08 13.82 -18.40
N GLU A 426 -21.21 14.80 -18.67
CA GLU A 426 -20.53 14.96 -19.95
C GLU A 426 -19.13 15.59 -19.75
N ILE A 427 -18.17 15.18 -20.59
CA ILE A 427 -16.83 15.76 -20.67
C ILE A 427 -16.71 16.47 -22.01
N VAL A 428 -16.57 17.79 -21.99
CA VAL A 428 -16.57 18.64 -23.19
C VAL A 428 -15.12 18.89 -23.63
N GLY A 429 -14.86 18.58 -24.90
CA GLY A 429 -13.56 18.80 -25.54
C GLY A 429 -13.47 20.13 -26.29
N ASN A 430 -12.26 20.64 -26.45
CA ASN A 430 -11.92 21.73 -27.37
C ASN A 430 -11.60 21.19 -28.78
N GLU A 431 -11.26 22.09 -29.70
CA GLU A 431 -10.90 21.75 -31.09
C GLU A 431 -9.68 20.82 -31.20
N ASP A 432 -8.79 20.85 -30.21
CA ASP A 432 -7.59 19.99 -30.14
C ASP A 432 -7.87 18.58 -29.58
N GLY A 433 -9.14 18.24 -29.28
CA GLY A 433 -9.50 16.93 -28.71
C GLY A 433 -9.12 16.75 -27.24
N LYS A 434 -8.95 17.87 -26.52
CA LYS A 434 -8.64 17.91 -25.08
C LYS A 434 -9.83 18.40 -24.28
N VAL A 435 -10.08 17.84 -23.09
CA VAL A 435 -11.06 18.38 -22.15
C VAL A 435 -10.76 19.86 -21.89
N SER A 436 -11.81 20.67 -21.98
CA SER A 436 -11.84 22.07 -21.58
C SER A 436 -12.83 22.35 -20.45
N GLU A 437 -13.82 21.46 -20.29
CA GLU A 437 -14.89 21.61 -19.31
C GLU A 437 -15.51 20.23 -18.97
N VAL A 438 -16.00 20.08 -17.75
CA VAL A 438 -16.87 18.96 -17.35
C VAL A 438 -18.23 19.49 -16.95
N VAL A 439 -19.28 18.82 -17.41
CA VAL A 439 -20.68 19.12 -17.05
C VAL A 439 -21.10 18.13 -15.98
N LEU A 440 -21.53 18.65 -14.83
CA LEU A 440 -22.04 17.84 -13.74
C LEU A 440 -23.48 17.40 -14.00
N VAL A 441 -23.97 16.45 -13.20
CA VAL A 441 -25.35 15.93 -13.29
C VAL A 441 -26.43 16.97 -12.97
N ASP A 442 -26.07 18.12 -12.40
CA ASP A 442 -26.95 19.26 -12.10
C ASP A 442 -26.78 20.41 -13.12
N ASP A 443 -26.20 20.12 -14.28
CA ASP A 443 -25.86 21.07 -15.35
C ASP A 443 -24.78 22.12 -14.98
N THR A 444 -24.19 22.04 -13.78
CA THR A 444 -23.05 22.89 -13.42
C THR A 444 -21.88 22.60 -14.34
N ARG A 445 -21.31 23.66 -14.92
CA ARG A 445 -20.13 23.59 -15.79
C ARG A 445 -18.86 23.97 -15.04
N LEU A 446 -17.89 23.07 -15.01
CA LEU A 446 -16.59 23.29 -14.40
C LEU A 446 -15.50 23.34 -15.47
N PRO A 447 -14.77 24.45 -15.61
CA PRO A 447 -13.60 24.49 -16.48
C PRO A 447 -12.54 23.47 -16.03
N CYS A 448 -11.98 22.73 -16.98
CA CYS A 448 -11.13 21.58 -16.71
C CYS A 448 -10.07 21.43 -17.79
N ASP A 449 -8.79 21.52 -17.40
CA ASP A 449 -7.64 21.34 -18.29
C ASP A 449 -7.01 19.94 -18.15
N LEU A 450 -7.38 19.21 -17.09
CA LEU A 450 -7.02 17.81 -16.85
C LEU A 450 -8.11 17.14 -16.01
N LEU A 451 -8.63 16.02 -16.49
CA LEU A 451 -9.57 15.18 -15.73
C LEU A 451 -8.88 13.88 -15.30
N ILE A 452 -8.87 13.60 -14.00
CA ILE A 452 -8.34 12.37 -13.42
C ILE A 452 -9.49 11.46 -12.98
N LEU A 453 -9.50 10.23 -13.48
CA LEU A 453 -10.52 9.23 -13.16
C LEU A 453 -10.03 8.27 -12.06
N GLY A 454 -10.58 8.39 -10.86
CA GLY A 454 -10.42 7.45 -9.75
C GLY A 454 -11.70 6.65 -9.48
N THR A 455 -12.28 6.07 -10.53
CA THR A 455 -13.64 5.50 -10.52
C THR A 455 -13.72 3.99 -10.29
N GLY A 456 -12.64 3.41 -9.76
CA GLY A 456 -12.54 1.98 -9.50
C GLY A 456 -11.62 1.25 -10.47
N SER A 457 -11.68 -0.08 -10.46
CA SER A 457 -10.77 -0.92 -11.23
C SER A 457 -11.49 -2.14 -11.82
N LYS A 458 -10.88 -2.72 -12.86
CA LYS A 458 -11.33 -3.94 -13.53
C LYS A 458 -10.24 -5.00 -13.41
N LEU A 459 -10.61 -6.20 -12.98
CA LEU A 459 -9.68 -7.32 -12.84
C LEU A 459 -9.22 -7.84 -14.22
N ASN A 460 -7.93 -8.15 -14.34
CA ASN A 460 -7.29 -8.54 -15.60
C ASN A 460 -7.37 -10.06 -15.82
N THR A 461 -8.59 -10.59 -15.98
CA THR A 461 -8.86 -12.04 -16.07
C THR A 461 -9.41 -12.48 -17.43
N GLN A 462 -9.37 -11.61 -18.45
CA GLN A 462 -9.97 -11.89 -19.77
C GLN A 462 -9.29 -13.06 -20.49
N PHE A 463 -7.97 -13.23 -20.33
CA PHE A 463 -7.19 -14.32 -20.92
C PHE A 463 -7.55 -15.72 -20.36
N LEU A 464 -8.32 -15.77 -19.27
CA LEU A 464 -8.85 -17.01 -18.69
C LEU A 464 -10.14 -17.48 -19.37
N ALA A 465 -10.67 -16.71 -20.31
CA ALA A 465 -11.83 -17.13 -21.09
C ALA A 465 -11.56 -18.50 -21.73
N LYS A 466 -12.48 -19.45 -21.50
CA LYS A 466 -12.39 -20.85 -21.99
C LYS A 466 -11.21 -21.67 -21.44
N SER A 467 -10.46 -21.17 -20.45
CA SER A 467 -9.39 -21.92 -19.78
C SER A 467 -9.88 -23.00 -18.82
N GLY A 468 -11.18 -23.02 -18.48
CA GLY A 468 -11.73 -23.88 -17.42
C GLY A 468 -11.55 -23.33 -15.98
N VAL A 469 -10.74 -22.28 -15.80
CA VAL A 469 -10.71 -21.51 -14.54
C VAL A 469 -12.02 -20.76 -14.38
N LYS A 470 -12.69 -20.94 -13.23
CA LYS A 470 -13.96 -20.29 -12.92
C LYS A 470 -13.71 -18.84 -12.52
N VAL A 471 -14.13 -17.91 -13.38
CA VAL A 471 -14.08 -16.47 -13.12
C VAL A 471 -15.44 -15.99 -12.63
N ASN A 472 -15.47 -15.34 -11.48
CA ASN A 472 -16.66 -14.78 -10.86
C ASN A 472 -17.21 -13.58 -11.66
N ARG A 473 -18.45 -13.18 -11.38
CA ARG A 473 -19.11 -12.04 -12.05
C ARG A 473 -18.32 -10.72 -11.93
N ASN A 474 -17.65 -10.50 -10.80
CA ASN A 474 -16.81 -9.32 -10.58
C ASN A 474 -15.41 -9.45 -11.21
N GLY A 475 -15.11 -10.56 -11.89
CA GLY A 475 -13.84 -10.85 -12.53
C GLY A 475 -12.80 -11.53 -11.65
N SER A 476 -13.09 -11.82 -10.37
CA SER A 476 -12.14 -12.50 -9.48
C SER A 476 -12.17 -14.02 -9.68
N VAL A 477 -11.19 -14.72 -9.11
CA VAL A 477 -11.10 -16.18 -9.13
C VAL A 477 -11.10 -16.72 -7.71
N ASP A 478 -12.02 -17.64 -7.44
CA ASP A 478 -12.07 -18.36 -6.18
C ASP A 478 -10.87 -19.28 -6.00
N VAL A 479 -10.25 -19.21 -4.82
CA VAL A 479 -9.11 -20.06 -4.47
C VAL A 479 -9.29 -20.77 -3.13
N THR A 480 -8.53 -21.84 -2.95
CA THR A 480 -8.39 -22.55 -1.66
C THR A 480 -7.56 -21.72 -0.67
N ASP A 481 -7.47 -22.18 0.59
CA ASP A 481 -6.53 -21.62 1.60
C ASP A 481 -5.06 -21.67 1.14
N PHE A 482 -4.75 -22.46 0.11
CA PHE A 482 -3.41 -22.66 -0.45
C PHE A 482 -3.20 -21.88 -1.75
N LEU A 483 -4.18 -21.06 -2.14
CA LEU A 483 -4.23 -20.23 -3.34
C LEU A 483 -4.28 -20.99 -4.67
N GLU A 484 -4.71 -22.25 -4.63
CA GLU A 484 -5.00 -23.02 -5.83
C GLU A 484 -6.41 -22.71 -6.35
N SER A 485 -6.55 -22.61 -7.67
CA SER A 485 -7.85 -22.43 -8.33
C SER A 485 -8.62 -23.76 -8.41
N ASN A 486 -9.76 -23.75 -9.12
CA ASN A 486 -10.49 -24.98 -9.41
C ASN A 486 -9.81 -25.91 -10.45
N VAL A 487 -8.71 -25.47 -11.05
CA VAL A 487 -7.92 -26.24 -12.01
C VAL A 487 -6.60 -26.62 -11.36
N PRO A 488 -6.21 -27.91 -11.35
CA PRO A 488 -4.94 -28.34 -10.76
C PRO A 488 -3.74 -27.59 -11.34
N ASP A 489 -2.75 -27.33 -10.49
CA ASP A 489 -1.48 -26.66 -10.86
C ASP A 489 -1.62 -25.20 -11.32
N VAL A 490 -2.82 -24.61 -11.21
CA VAL A 490 -3.09 -23.20 -11.49
C VAL A 490 -3.38 -22.48 -10.17
N TYR A 491 -2.46 -21.63 -9.76
CA TYR A 491 -2.54 -20.81 -8.55
C TYR A 491 -2.91 -19.37 -8.91
N VAL A 492 -3.62 -18.68 -8.01
CA VAL A 492 -4.09 -17.31 -8.26
C VAL A 492 -3.91 -16.43 -7.03
N GLY A 493 -3.44 -15.20 -7.24
CA GLY A 493 -3.20 -14.26 -6.15
C GLY A 493 -3.20 -12.79 -6.59
N GLY A 494 -2.75 -11.91 -5.69
CA GLY A 494 -2.92 -10.48 -5.87
C GLY A 494 -4.38 -10.04 -5.94
N ASP A 495 -4.65 -8.94 -6.66
CA ASP A 495 -5.99 -8.32 -6.73
C ASP A 495 -7.06 -9.23 -7.35
N ILE A 496 -6.67 -10.26 -8.13
CA ILE A 496 -7.63 -11.13 -8.84
C ILE A 496 -8.11 -12.32 -8.01
N ALA A 497 -7.47 -12.60 -6.88
CA ALA A 497 -7.88 -13.71 -6.01
C ALA A 497 -9.04 -13.33 -5.11
N ASN A 498 -10.03 -14.20 -5.05
CA ASN A 498 -11.07 -14.23 -4.03
C ASN A 498 -10.67 -15.29 -3.00
N ALA A 499 -10.04 -14.85 -1.90
CA ALA A 499 -9.37 -15.72 -0.94
C ALA A 499 -9.91 -15.49 0.49
N HIS A 500 -9.75 -16.48 1.37
CA HIS A 500 -10.09 -16.31 2.78
C HIS A 500 -9.13 -15.36 3.48
N ILE A 501 -9.60 -14.72 4.56
CA ILE A 501 -8.78 -13.91 5.47
C ILE A 501 -8.84 -14.49 6.88
N HIS A 502 -7.77 -14.29 7.64
CA HIS A 502 -7.63 -14.93 8.94
C HIS A 502 -8.49 -14.27 10.03
N GLY A 503 -9.13 -15.09 10.87
CA GLY A 503 -9.68 -14.71 12.17
C GLY A 503 -11.00 -13.92 12.19
N LEU A 504 -11.47 -13.34 11.07
CA LEU A 504 -12.58 -12.38 11.11
C LEU A 504 -13.69 -12.57 10.05
N ALA A 505 -13.45 -13.29 8.96
CA ALA A 505 -14.48 -13.57 7.95
C ALA A 505 -14.46 -15.06 7.57
N HIS A 506 -15.65 -15.67 7.52
CA HIS A 506 -15.82 -17.02 6.98
C HIS A 506 -15.88 -17.03 5.44
N ASP A 507 -16.08 -15.87 4.82
CA ASP A 507 -16.22 -15.73 3.38
C ASP A 507 -14.89 -15.39 2.70
N ARG A 508 -14.77 -15.79 1.43
CA ARG A 508 -13.73 -15.30 0.53
C ARG A 508 -13.98 -13.83 0.21
N VAL A 509 -12.91 -13.07 0.13
CA VAL A 509 -12.95 -11.64 -0.16
C VAL A 509 -11.93 -11.29 -1.23
N THR A 510 -12.29 -10.30 -2.06
CA THR A 510 -11.39 -9.73 -3.06
C THR A 510 -10.94 -8.37 -2.54
N ILE A 511 -9.68 -8.26 -2.11
CA ILE A 511 -9.13 -7.07 -1.48
C ILE A 511 -7.92 -6.58 -2.28
N GLY A 512 -8.01 -5.38 -2.86
CA GLY A 512 -6.92 -4.74 -3.61
C GLY A 512 -5.87 -4.09 -2.71
N HIS A 513 -5.27 -4.86 -1.80
CA HIS A 513 -4.24 -4.37 -0.87
C HIS A 513 -2.86 -4.90 -1.21
N TYR A 514 -1.89 -3.98 -1.15
CA TYR A 514 -0.51 -4.27 -1.51
C TYR A 514 0.14 -5.35 -0.62
N GLN A 515 -0.07 -5.27 0.69
CA GLN A 515 0.41 -6.27 1.66
C GLN A 515 -0.17 -7.67 1.36
N LEU A 516 -1.49 -7.76 1.18
CA LEU A 516 -2.16 -9.03 0.91
C LEU A 516 -1.69 -9.63 -0.42
N ALA A 517 -1.49 -8.80 -1.45
CA ALA A 517 -0.98 -9.25 -2.73
C ALA A 517 0.41 -9.92 -2.62
N GLN A 518 1.32 -9.33 -1.85
CA GLN A 518 2.62 -9.93 -1.55
C GLN A 518 2.47 -11.24 -0.79
N TYR A 519 1.59 -11.28 0.23
CA TYR A 519 1.38 -12.51 0.99
C TYR A 519 0.79 -13.62 0.13
N HIS A 520 -0.11 -13.30 -0.80
CA HIS A 520 -0.58 -14.25 -1.81
C HIS A 520 0.58 -14.83 -2.63
N GLY A 521 1.53 -14.00 -3.05
CA GLY A 521 2.70 -14.43 -3.81
C GLY A 521 3.51 -15.50 -3.06
N ARG A 522 3.78 -15.23 -1.78
CA ARG A 522 4.52 -16.15 -0.91
C ARG A 522 3.79 -17.47 -0.71
N VAL A 523 2.51 -17.43 -0.35
CA VAL A 523 1.73 -18.65 -0.04
C VAL A 523 1.61 -19.53 -1.27
N ALA A 524 1.26 -18.95 -2.42
CA ALA A 524 1.18 -19.70 -3.68
C ALA A 524 2.54 -20.34 -4.03
N ALA A 525 3.64 -19.60 -3.94
CA ALA A 525 4.98 -20.10 -4.24
C ALA A 525 5.38 -21.30 -3.36
N ILE A 526 5.16 -21.23 -2.04
CA ILE A 526 5.44 -22.34 -1.11
C ILE A 526 4.67 -23.60 -1.53
N ASN A 527 3.37 -23.45 -1.81
CA ASN A 527 2.52 -24.58 -2.19
C ASN A 527 2.84 -25.11 -3.60
N MET A 528 3.27 -24.25 -4.53
CA MET A 528 3.78 -24.67 -5.85
C MET A 528 5.02 -25.55 -5.73
N CYS A 529 5.91 -25.26 -4.77
CA CYS A 529 7.12 -26.03 -4.51
C CYS A 529 6.88 -27.33 -3.71
N GLY A 530 5.63 -27.62 -3.33
CA GLY A 530 5.26 -28.82 -2.57
C GLY A 530 5.27 -28.65 -1.04
N GLY A 531 5.45 -27.42 -0.55
CA GLY A 531 5.21 -27.09 0.84
C GLY A 531 3.71 -27.08 1.17
N VAL A 532 3.38 -26.91 2.45
CA VAL A 532 1.99 -26.79 2.93
C VAL A 532 1.87 -25.55 3.79
N LYS A 533 1.40 -24.45 3.18
CA LYS A 533 1.17 -23.18 3.89
C LYS A 533 -0.23 -22.66 3.58
N LYS A 534 -1.04 -22.50 4.62
CA LYS A 534 -2.34 -21.81 4.54
C LYS A 534 -2.14 -20.29 4.50
N LEU A 535 -3.04 -19.60 3.82
CA LEU A 535 -3.16 -18.15 3.87
C LEU A 535 -3.75 -17.73 5.22
N GLU A 536 -2.92 -17.12 6.05
CA GLU A 536 -3.29 -16.63 7.38
C GLU A 536 -3.11 -15.11 7.43
N ALA A 537 -3.68 -14.41 6.44
CA ALA A 537 -3.52 -12.97 6.27
C ALA A 537 -4.51 -12.18 7.13
N VAL A 538 -3.98 -11.25 7.92
CA VAL A 538 -4.77 -10.17 8.50
C VAL A 538 -4.55 -8.95 7.59
N PRO A 539 -5.58 -8.48 6.85
CA PRO A 539 -5.40 -7.36 5.95
C PRO A 539 -4.91 -6.12 6.71
N PHE A 540 -3.83 -5.53 6.21
CA PHE A 540 -3.26 -4.29 6.75
C PHE A 540 -3.03 -3.30 5.61
N PHE A 541 -3.45 -2.04 5.79
CA PHE A 541 -3.13 -0.99 4.82
C PHE A 541 -2.97 0.38 5.50
N PHE A 542 -2.51 1.33 4.70
CA PHE A 542 -2.34 2.71 5.11
C PHE A 542 -2.62 3.66 3.94
N THR A 543 -2.99 4.89 4.27
CA THR A 543 -3.00 6.01 3.35
C THR A 543 -2.36 7.23 4.01
N LEU A 544 -1.74 8.09 3.20
CA LEU A 544 -1.10 9.31 3.66
C LEU A 544 -1.69 10.46 2.85
N ILE A 545 -2.45 11.33 3.50
CA ILE A 545 -3.14 12.46 2.88
C ILE A 545 -2.74 13.72 3.64
N PHE A 546 -2.12 14.68 2.97
CA PHE A 546 -1.62 15.93 3.59
C PHE A 546 -0.81 15.71 4.88
N GLY A 547 0.05 14.68 4.89
CA GLY A 547 0.86 14.31 6.06
C GLY A 547 0.10 13.59 7.19
N LYS A 548 -1.22 13.36 7.05
CA LYS A 548 -2.02 12.56 7.97
C LYS A 548 -2.02 11.10 7.53
N GLY A 549 -1.34 10.25 8.30
CA GLY A 549 -1.24 8.82 8.07
C GLY A 549 -2.36 8.06 8.77
N ILE A 550 -3.33 7.56 8.00
CA ILE A 550 -4.38 6.69 8.53
C ILE A 550 -3.96 5.24 8.26
N ARG A 551 -3.92 4.42 9.32
CA ARG A 551 -3.60 2.99 9.28
C ARG A 551 -4.86 2.21 9.55
N TYR A 552 -4.94 1.00 8.99
CA TYR A 552 -6.11 0.15 9.11
C TYR A 552 -5.71 -1.33 9.11
N ALA A 553 -6.31 -2.10 10.01
CA ALA A 553 -6.16 -3.55 10.06
C ALA A 553 -7.50 -4.25 10.26
N GLY A 554 -7.64 -5.43 9.66
CA GLY A 554 -8.86 -6.23 9.67
C GLY A 554 -9.72 -6.02 8.42
N HIS A 555 -10.88 -6.64 8.40
CA HIS A 555 -11.87 -6.53 7.33
C HIS A 555 -13.20 -7.14 7.80
N GLY A 556 -14.31 -6.52 7.41
CA GLY A 556 -15.65 -7.06 7.68
C GLY A 556 -16.70 -5.96 7.68
N SER A 557 -17.97 -6.38 7.61
CA SER A 557 -19.10 -5.48 7.82
C SER A 557 -19.18 -5.02 9.27
N TYR A 558 -19.58 -3.78 9.50
CA TYR A 558 -19.81 -3.22 10.82
C TYR A 558 -21.23 -2.64 10.94
N LYS A 559 -21.78 -2.64 12.16
CA LYS A 559 -23.03 -1.95 12.53
C LYS A 559 -22.77 -0.64 13.29
N ASP A 560 -21.61 -0.53 13.92
CA ASP A 560 -21.28 0.54 14.85
C ASP A 560 -19.78 0.83 14.83
N VAL A 561 -19.40 2.03 15.24
CA VAL A 561 -18.01 2.48 15.33
C VAL A 561 -17.81 3.20 16.65
N ILE A 562 -16.86 2.72 17.47
CA ILE A 562 -16.40 3.45 18.66
C ILE A 562 -15.15 4.23 18.29
N ILE A 563 -15.20 5.56 18.40
CA ILE A 563 -14.04 6.44 18.19
C ILE A 563 -13.49 6.89 19.55
N ASP A 564 -12.18 6.69 19.73
CA ASP A 564 -11.41 7.15 20.89
C ASP A 564 -10.41 8.24 20.47
N GLY A 565 -10.36 9.35 21.20
CA GLY A 565 -9.44 10.45 20.94
C GLY A 565 -10.06 11.63 20.18
N SER A 566 -9.20 12.43 19.54
CA SER A 566 -9.56 13.69 18.87
C SER A 566 -9.61 13.50 17.36
N MET A 567 -10.81 13.63 16.77
CA MET A 567 -11.00 13.68 15.33
C MET A 567 -10.45 14.99 14.73
N GLU A 568 -10.59 16.11 15.45
CA GLU A 568 -10.11 17.42 15.01
C GLU A 568 -8.60 17.40 14.74
N ASP A 569 -7.84 16.84 15.68
CA ASP A 569 -6.37 16.77 15.65
C ASP A 569 -5.81 15.62 14.78
N PHE A 570 -6.68 14.76 14.24
CA PHE A 570 -6.28 13.48 13.63
C PHE A 570 -5.47 12.60 14.61
N LYS A 571 -5.91 12.54 15.87
CA LYS A 571 -5.34 11.71 16.94
C LYS A 571 -6.40 10.79 17.50
N PHE A 572 -6.77 9.76 16.75
CA PHE A 572 -7.89 8.88 17.08
C PHE A 572 -7.60 7.41 16.80
N VAL A 573 -8.42 6.56 17.43
CA VAL A 573 -8.59 5.13 17.12
C VAL A 573 -10.06 4.88 16.85
N ALA A 574 -10.40 4.21 15.77
CA ALA A 574 -11.76 3.82 15.43
C ALA A 574 -11.89 2.30 15.37
N TYR A 575 -12.78 1.76 16.20
CA TYR A 575 -13.06 0.33 16.30
C TYR A 575 -14.37 0.03 15.56
N PHE A 576 -14.30 -0.74 14.49
CA PHE A 576 -15.46 -1.13 13.68
C PHE A 576 -16.04 -2.43 14.22
N ILE A 577 -17.31 -2.40 14.64
CA ILE A 577 -17.94 -3.49 15.40
C ILE A 577 -19.09 -4.08 14.60
N ASN A 578 -19.09 -5.40 14.42
CA ASN A 578 -20.14 -6.11 13.69
C ASN A 578 -21.39 -6.38 14.54
N ALA A 579 -22.40 -7.01 13.94
CA ALA A 579 -23.66 -7.31 14.62
C ALA A 579 -23.52 -8.19 15.86
N ALA A 580 -22.50 -9.06 15.89
CA ALA A 580 -22.17 -9.96 17.00
C ALA A 580 -21.22 -9.32 18.03
N ASP A 581 -21.10 -7.99 18.04
CA ASP A 581 -20.29 -7.24 18.99
C ASP A 581 -18.80 -7.62 18.99
N THR A 582 -18.31 -8.07 17.83
CA THR A 582 -16.89 -8.35 17.57
C THR A 582 -16.29 -7.21 16.75
N VAL A 583 -15.09 -6.77 17.13
CA VAL A 583 -14.31 -5.80 16.36
C VAL A 583 -13.75 -6.48 15.11
N THR A 584 -14.23 -6.06 13.93
CA THR A 584 -13.80 -6.60 12.64
C THR A 584 -12.68 -5.79 12.01
N ALA A 585 -12.48 -4.56 12.46
CA ALA A 585 -11.35 -3.75 12.02
C ALA A 585 -11.04 -2.63 13.02
N VAL A 586 -9.79 -2.14 12.94
CA VAL A 586 -9.32 -0.97 13.68
C VAL A 586 -8.63 -0.02 12.72
N ALA A 587 -9.02 1.25 12.73
CA ALA A 587 -8.31 2.33 12.08
C ALA A 587 -7.68 3.27 13.12
N SER A 588 -6.56 3.92 12.79
CA SER A 588 -6.01 4.98 13.63
C SER A 588 -5.29 6.05 12.83
N CYS A 589 -5.22 7.25 13.41
CA CYS A 589 -4.32 8.30 12.99
C CYS A 589 -3.63 8.88 14.22
N GLY A 590 -2.30 9.02 14.20
CA GLY A 590 -1.53 9.61 15.31
C GLY A 590 -1.57 8.83 16.64
N ARG A 591 -2.00 7.56 16.64
CA ARG A 591 -2.16 6.68 17.82
C ARG A 591 -1.51 5.30 17.60
N ASP A 592 -0.35 5.27 16.94
CA ASP A 592 0.40 4.02 16.75
C ASP A 592 0.95 3.50 18.09
N PRO A 593 1.11 2.17 18.29
CA PRO A 593 0.97 1.09 17.31
C PRO A 593 -0.36 0.33 17.37
N ILE A 594 -1.46 0.93 17.84
CA ILE A 594 -2.72 0.22 18.15
C ILE A 594 -3.27 -0.65 17.01
N VAL A 595 -3.10 -0.22 15.75
CA VAL A 595 -3.54 -0.97 14.57
C VAL A 595 -2.64 -2.20 14.32
N ALA A 596 -1.33 -2.06 14.51
CA ALA A 596 -0.40 -3.19 14.46
C ALA A 596 -0.65 -4.17 15.61
N GLN A 597 -0.96 -3.67 16.81
CA GLN A 597 -1.37 -4.49 17.95
C GLN A 597 -2.65 -5.27 17.64
N PHE A 598 -3.64 -4.65 17.01
CA PHE A 598 -4.87 -5.34 16.61
C PHE A 598 -4.58 -6.42 15.57
N ALA A 599 -3.78 -6.12 14.54
CA ALA A 599 -3.38 -7.13 13.55
C ALA A 599 -2.67 -8.33 14.19
N GLU A 600 -1.80 -8.05 15.17
CA GLU A 600 -1.09 -9.09 15.93
C GLU A 600 -2.05 -9.93 16.78
N LEU A 601 -3.02 -9.30 17.46
CA LEU A 601 -4.05 -10.01 18.22
C LEU A 601 -4.79 -11.03 17.34
N ILE A 602 -5.29 -10.57 16.18
CA ILE A 602 -6.06 -11.43 15.26
C ILE A 602 -5.20 -12.56 14.69
N SER A 603 -3.94 -12.26 14.34
CA SER A 603 -3.03 -13.27 13.79
C SER A 603 -2.64 -14.37 14.76
N GLN A 604 -2.78 -14.12 16.06
CA GLN A 604 -2.62 -15.14 17.11
C GLN A 604 -3.92 -15.94 17.30
N GLY A 605 -4.97 -15.71 16.50
CA GLY A 605 -6.26 -16.36 16.66
C GLY A 605 -7.11 -15.82 17.82
N LYS A 606 -6.74 -14.67 18.40
CA LYS A 606 -7.54 -13.99 19.44
C LYS A 606 -8.57 -13.08 18.78
N CYS A 607 -9.64 -12.76 19.51
CA CYS A 607 -10.67 -11.80 19.09
C CYS A 607 -10.76 -10.61 20.06
N LEU A 608 -11.31 -9.49 19.58
CA LEU A 608 -11.58 -8.31 20.39
C LEU A 608 -13.09 -8.05 20.38
N GLY A 609 -13.73 -8.09 21.55
CA GLY A 609 -15.16 -7.81 21.70
C GLY A 609 -15.44 -6.38 22.14
N ARG A 610 -16.65 -5.89 21.85
CA ARG A 610 -17.18 -4.58 22.27
C ARG A 610 -16.96 -4.31 23.76
N GLY A 611 -17.31 -5.26 24.62
CA GLY A 611 -17.19 -5.07 26.08
C GLY A 611 -15.76 -4.79 26.57
N GLN A 612 -14.73 -5.11 25.78
CA GLN A 612 -13.33 -4.79 26.10
C GLN A 612 -12.93 -3.36 25.71
N ILE A 613 -13.71 -2.70 24.86
CA ILE A 613 -13.41 -1.36 24.32
C ILE A 613 -14.47 -0.32 24.68
N GLU A 614 -15.59 -0.69 25.30
CA GLU A 614 -16.63 0.27 25.67
C GLU A 614 -16.16 1.27 26.72
N ASN A 615 -15.51 0.80 27.79
CA ASN A 615 -15.02 1.67 28.86
C ASN A 615 -13.76 2.43 28.39
N PRO A 616 -13.81 3.77 28.26
CA PRO A 616 -12.64 4.55 27.84
C PRO A 616 -11.41 4.38 28.73
N ALA A 617 -11.60 4.15 30.04
CA ALA A 617 -10.50 4.04 31.00
C ALA A 617 -9.68 2.75 30.85
N THR A 618 -10.25 1.69 30.26
CA THR A 618 -9.63 0.36 30.13
C THR A 618 -9.55 -0.09 28.67
N ARG A 619 -9.91 0.78 27.72
CA ARG A 619 -10.10 0.46 26.29
C ARG A 619 -8.88 -0.13 25.62
N GLU A 620 -7.68 0.15 26.12
CA GLU A 620 -6.42 -0.35 25.57
C GLU A 620 -5.84 -1.53 26.38
N ASP A 621 -6.51 -1.99 27.44
CA ASP A 621 -6.00 -3.09 28.28
C ASP A 621 -5.88 -4.40 27.51
N TRP A 622 -6.64 -4.58 26.42
CA TRP A 622 -6.52 -5.75 25.54
C TRP A 622 -5.13 -5.87 24.89
N THR A 623 -4.37 -4.77 24.77
CA THR A 623 -3.02 -4.80 24.18
C THR A 623 -2.04 -5.59 25.05
N LYS A 624 -2.27 -5.65 26.37
CA LYS A 624 -1.47 -6.46 27.32
C LYS A 624 -1.60 -7.95 27.03
N LYS A 625 -2.70 -8.37 26.41
CA LYS A 625 -2.96 -9.77 26.05
C LYS A 625 -2.06 -10.29 24.92
N LEU A 626 -1.32 -9.44 24.21
CA LEU A 626 -0.46 -9.87 23.11
C LEU A 626 0.68 -10.80 23.55
N GLY A 627 1.20 -10.61 24.77
CA GLY A 627 2.23 -11.46 25.37
C GLY A 627 1.68 -12.68 26.11
N GLU A 628 0.35 -12.79 26.27
CA GLU A 628 -0.27 -13.94 26.92
C GLU A 628 -0.29 -15.14 25.95
N PRO A 629 0.07 -16.36 26.40
CA PRO A 629 -0.09 -17.55 25.59
C PRO A 629 -1.56 -17.78 25.24
N LEU A 630 -1.83 -18.39 24.09
CA LEU A 630 -3.18 -18.80 23.76
C LEU A 630 -3.70 -19.78 24.81
N PRO A 631 -4.96 -19.66 25.25
CA PRO A 631 -5.56 -20.71 26.07
C PRO A 631 -5.43 -22.03 25.29
N GLN A 632 -4.83 -23.05 25.92
CA GLN A 632 -4.76 -24.37 25.30
C GLN A 632 -6.19 -24.84 25.07
N VAL A 633 -6.58 -24.91 23.79
CA VAL A 633 -7.85 -25.52 23.41
C VAL A 633 -7.75 -26.99 23.82
N ARG A 634 -8.58 -27.38 24.80
CA ARG A 634 -8.65 -28.75 25.30
C ARG A 634 -9.14 -29.71 24.24
#